data_AF-A0A3Q9C7T8-F1
#
_entry.id   AF-A0A3Q9C7T8-F1
#
_cell.length_a   1.000
_cell.length_b   1.000
_cell.length_c   1.000
_cell.angle_alpha   90.00
_cell.angle_beta   90.00
_cell.angle_gamma   90.00
#
_symmetry.space_group_name_H-M   'P 1'
#
loop_
_entity.id
_entity.type
_entity.pdbx_description
1 polymer ?
#
loop_
_entity_poly.entity_id
_entity_poly.type
_entity_poly.pdbx_seq_one_letter_code
_entity_poly.pdbx_strand_id
1 'polypeptide(L)'
;MAGRREKELVARVPEMAEVARWLRQSRHLSGLTYEDLVQATGFSRGRLNRAAHGWRSPWPVVEAFTRACGTDVAEARQLWLKAKAALEGIDQGPDVISIGQVGTFEELREAMNRLRALAGSPSLRELEDRAGKRLTRSTLSNVLSGAVNPRRNLVVMFAEIVGVGRSEAAAWAAAWERADTNSRAARARTARDLKAPAKPLMLVPAPAALAALADIPLAEWAAVAELVDAVMKGSTGAGQHPAVTVGFQHDPDSPGHETITVSCRHTGMDRDTISKAFLASWTGGTQDQDIFGLGFVVACLQLGAHITLRTARAGDTAWTVLTFDLASLTAGSPWHALIGAEPKAAAEDQGTFITIKALRDPWPPGRQNRLRHQLGDIYSYLLRKEQVQLTVSDRPVAPRMPCIWGENRVVQRREGNIAAVQRLDIVLATRYRCRNCRHTSPLGSPHCLQCQGTQLELTEQRVWGWLGVQRYLHGSDYGLDFYRNGRKVLVRDKGLFFFEDGPDRSMVEYPVDGPAKGRLVGEIHCDHVPVNFTKTAFDYDSPEWRAVVHAVRGPGPLAPRHAQRLGYAPNTSPLATLFRAFRRNDPGLRNLIPGDGAKALHDEAAAWAERFRKGDPAYQSDDKWYEAALAHDTPRPAVVAAADDRIDLVSLSPEDLDDLVHRLCMELHGTTEGGPRELIGPGPATTVLRDRPTTGERWVLQCRRNRHVVPLETVHALAGQMLDVQASRGILVTTSWFGASSHAFAQRSGRIDLVDGRTLKALLREHLGIEARLGLGRLPPEWNPGDIA
;
A
#
# COMPACT_ATOMS: atom_id res chain seq x y z
N MET A 1 40.89 -39.62 -3.29
CA MET A 1 39.66 -39.58 -2.46
C MET A 1 39.08 -38.18 -2.52
N ALA A 2 37.88 -38.02 -3.08
CA ALA A 2 37.26 -36.71 -3.26
C ALA A 2 36.75 -36.16 -1.91
N GLY A 3 37.43 -35.16 -1.37
CA GLY A 3 37.01 -34.47 -0.15
C GLY A 3 35.69 -33.72 -0.36
N ARG A 4 34.79 -33.82 0.62
CA ARG A 4 33.50 -33.10 0.67
C ARG A 4 33.74 -31.60 0.40
N ARG A 5 33.00 -31.03 -0.58
CA ARG A 5 33.08 -29.59 -0.93
C ARG A 5 32.90 -28.73 0.33
N GLU A 6 33.81 -27.78 0.56
CA GLU A 6 33.70 -26.87 1.70
C GLU A 6 32.48 -25.96 1.53
N LYS A 7 31.67 -25.82 2.60
CA LYS A 7 30.47 -24.96 2.58
C LYS A 7 30.87 -23.48 2.56
N GLU A 8 29.91 -22.65 2.14
CA GLU A 8 30.00 -21.18 2.14
C GLU A 8 30.39 -20.62 3.52
N LEU A 9 31.07 -19.47 3.53
CA LEU A 9 31.51 -18.80 4.76
C LEU A 9 30.33 -18.11 5.43
N VAL A 10 30.19 -18.30 6.75
CA VAL A 10 29.08 -17.73 7.56
C VAL A 10 29.68 -16.74 8.56
N ALA A 11 30.42 -15.75 8.05
CA ALA A 11 31.11 -14.78 8.88
C ALA A 11 30.19 -13.61 9.26
N ARG A 12 30.18 -13.23 10.54
CA ARG A 12 29.40 -12.09 11.05
C ARG A 12 29.94 -10.73 10.59
N VAL A 13 31.23 -10.68 10.24
CA VAL A 13 31.91 -9.51 9.67
C VAL A 13 32.81 -9.95 8.51
N PRO A 14 33.01 -9.09 7.49
CA PRO A 14 33.90 -9.38 6.37
C PRO A 14 35.31 -9.80 6.81
N GLU A 15 35.84 -9.18 7.86
CA GLU A 15 37.19 -9.43 8.40
C GLU A 15 37.32 -10.84 9.01
N MET A 16 36.22 -11.40 9.55
CA MET A 16 36.23 -12.78 10.05
C MET A 16 36.14 -13.79 8.91
N ALA A 17 35.58 -13.39 7.75
CA ALA A 17 35.69 -14.17 6.53
C ALA A 17 37.15 -14.20 6.02
N GLU A 18 37.92 -13.13 6.22
CA GLU A 18 39.35 -13.08 5.87
C GLU A 18 40.16 -14.06 6.71
N VAL A 19 39.96 -14.07 8.03
CA VAL A 19 40.59 -15.04 8.93
C VAL A 19 40.25 -16.48 8.51
N ALA A 20 38.98 -16.74 8.17
CA ALA A 20 38.57 -18.07 7.73
C ALA A 20 39.17 -18.48 6.38
N ARG A 21 39.26 -17.54 5.42
CA ARG A 21 39.93 -17.77 4.13
C ARG A 21 41.41 -18.07 4.33
N TRP A 22 42.09 -17.33 5.19
CA TRP A 22 43.48 -17.57 5.55
C TRP A 22 43.70 -18.97 6.14
N LEU A 23 42.85 -19.40 7.08
CA LEU A 23 42.95 -20.73 7.70
C LEU A 23 42.67 -21.86 6.71
N ARG A 24 41.67 -21.69 5.82
CA ARG A 24 41.37 -22.66 4.76
C ARG A 24 42.52 -22.78 3.77
N GLN A 25 43.09 -21.66 3.34
CA GLN A 25 44.23 -21.62 2.43
C GLN A 25 45.46 -22.25 3.09
N SER A 26 45.75 -21.91 4.35
CA SER A 26 46.85 -22.51 5.12
C SER A 26 46.70 -24.04 5.19
N ARG A 27 45.51 -24.54 5.55
CA ARG A 27 45.24 -25.98 5.56
C ARG A 27 45.42 -26.64 4.20
N HIS A 28 44.96 -25.98 3.14
CA HIS A 28 45.03 -26.50 1.78
C HIS A 28 46.48 -26.61 1.31
N LEU A 29 47.30 -25.58 1.57
CA LEU A 29 48.73 -25.57 1.22
C LEU A 29 49.53 -26.62 2.00
N SER A 30 49.18 -26.87 3.26
CA SER A 30 49.87 -27.85 4.11
C SER A 30 49.38 -29.29 3.91
N GLY A 31 48.32 -29.51 3.13
CA GLY A 31 47.75 -30.84 2.86
C GLY A 31 47.07 -31.51 4.06
N LEU A 32 46.93 -30.83 5.19
CA LEU A 32 46.41 -31.42 6.43
C LEU A 32 44.90 -31.62 6.39
N THR A 33 44.44 -32.76 6.92
CA THR A 33 43.03 -32.99 7.18
C THR A 33 42.61 -32.36 8.51
N TYR A 34 41.29 -32.23 8.74
CA TYR A 34 40.81 -31.80 10.05
C TYR A 34 41.13 -32.80 11.16
N GLU A 35 41.36 -34.08 10.84
CA GLU A 35 41.76 -35.08 11.85
C GLU A 35 43.21 -34.87 12.27
N ASP A 36 44.09 -34.58 11.31
CA ASP A 36 45.50 -34.23 11.58
C ASP A 36 45.58 -32.95 12.42
N LEU A 37 44.77 -31.94 12.10
CA LEU A 37 44.71 -30.70 12.88
C LEU A 37 44.18 -30.92 14.31
N VAL A 38 43.25 -31.84 14.52
CA VAL A 38 42.77 -32.19 15.88
C VAL A 38 43.92 -32.82 16.68
N GLN A 39 44.67 -33.74 16.09
CA GLN A 39 45.81 -34.37 16.75
C GLN A 39 46.94 -33.36 17.04
N ALA A 40 47.25 -32.48 16.09
CA ALA A 40 48.32 -31.50 16.22
C ALA A 40 48.01 -30.34 17.19
N THR A 41 46.74 -29.95 17.32
CA THR A 41 46.35 -28.76 18.11
C THR A 41 45.67 -29.09 19.44
N GLY A 42 45.18 -30.31 19.63
CA GLY A 42 44.37 -30.71 20.80
C GLY A 42 42.97 -30.07 20.86
N PHE A 43 42.58 -29.25 19.87
CA PHE A 43 41.23 -28.69 19.80
C PHE A 43 40.26 -29.64 19.10
N SER A 44 39.00 -29.63 19.53
CA SER A 44 37.97 -30.47 18.89
C SER A 44 37.72 -30.07 17.44
N ARG A 45 37.36 -31.06 16.60
CA ARG A 45 37.04 -30.86 15.18
C ARG A 45 36.02 -29.74 14.96
N GLY A 46 35.03 -29.62 15.86
CA GLY A 46 34.03 -28.56 15.81
C GLY A 46 34.58 -27.15 16.07
N ARG A 47 35.63 -26.98 16.90
CA ARG A 47 36.27 -25.67 17.11
C ARG A 47 37.08 -25.24 15.89
N LEU A 48 37.87 -26.15 15.32
CA LEU A 48 38.69 -25.89 14.13
C LEU A 48 37.80 -25.61 12.91
N ASN A 49 36.73 -26.39 12.74
CA ASN A 49 35.78 -26.21 11.65
C ASN A 49 35.02 -24.86 11.75
N ARG A 50 34.62 -24.45 12.97
CA ARG A 50 34.02 -23.14 13.21
C ARG A 50 34.96 -21.99 12.83
N ALA A 51 36.23 -22.06 13.22
CA ALA A 51 37.23 -21.07 12.84
C ALA A 51 37.39 -20.96 11.31
N ALA A 52 37.48 -22.10 10.63
CA ALA A 52 37.54 -22.14 9.17
C ALA A 52 36.22 -21.77 8.47
N HIS A 53 35.10 -21.66 9.17
CA HIS A 53 33.82 -21.18 8.61
C HIS A 53 33.53 -19.70 8.89
N GLY A 54 34.45 -18.98 9.55
CA GLY A 54 34.26 -17.55 9.84
C GLY A 54 33.46 -17.28 11.11
N TRP A 55 33.36 -18.26 12.01
CA TRP A 55 32.80 -18.02 13.34
C TRP A 55 33.82 -17.30 14.22
N ARG A 56 33.32 -16.48 15.16
CA ARG A 56 34.17 -15.82 16.18
C ARG A 56 35.01 -16.87 16.89
N SER A 57 36.32 -16.76 16.73
CA SER A 57 37.30 -17.72 17.23
C SER A 57 38.37 -17.01 18.04
N PRO A 58 38.73 -17.53 19.23
CA PRO A 58 39.73 -16.90 20.08
C PRO A 58 41.13 -17.11 19.48
N TRP A 59 42.05 -16.18 19.74
CA TRP A 59 43.42 -16.21 19.21
C TRP A 59 44.12 -17.57 19.38
N PRO A 60 44.06 -18.25 20.54
CA PRO A 60 44.71 -19.56 20.69
C PRO A 60 44.28 -20.62 19.69
N VAL A 61 43.03 -20.57 19.20
CA VAL A 61 42.52 -21.51 18.18
C VAL A 61 43.09 -21.16 16.80
N VAL A 62 43.11 -19.87 16.44
CA VAL A 62 43.66 -19.39 15.16
C VAL A 62 45.17 -19.60 15.11
N GLU A 63 45.86 -19.31 16.20
CA GLU A 63 47.30 -19.49 16.37
C GLU A 63 47.70 -20.97 16.27
N ALA A 64 47.03 -21.85 17.02
CA ALA A 64 47.33 -23.29 16.97
C ALA A 64 47.04 -23.89 15.58
N PHE A 65 45.95 -23.47 14.93
CA PHE A 65 45.62 -23.90 13.58
C PHE A 65 46.72 -23.46 12.58
N THR A 66 47.11 -22.19 12.62
CA THR A 66 48.13 -21.62 11.73
C THR A 66 49.49 -22.28 11.96
N ARG A 67 49.89 -22.46 13.22
CA ARG A 67 51.13 -23.17 13.59
C ARG A 67 51.14 -24.62 13.13
N ALA A 68 50.04 -25.34 13.29
CA ALA A 68 49.92 -26.73 12.83
C ALA A 68 50.06 -26.82 11.30
N CYS A 69 49.62 -25.80 10.56
CA CYS A 69 49.81 -25.70 9.11
C CYS A 69 51.22 -25.21 8.71
N GLY A 70 52.03 -24.71 9.64
CA GLY A 70 53.36 -24.17 9.33
C GLY A 70 53.34 -22.86 8.53
N THR A 71 52.25 -22.08 8.61
CA THR A 71 52.10 -20.79 7.91
C THR A 71 52.38 -19.60 8.84
N ASP A 72 52.45 -18.39 8.28
CA ASP A 72 52.84 -17.19 9.02
C ASP A 72 51.82 -16.82 10.13
N VAL A 73 52.25 -16.98 11.37
CA VAL A 73 51.47 -16.66 12.57
C VAL A 73 51.32 -15.15 12.75
N ALA A 74 52.29 -14.34 12.30
CA ALA A 74 52.23 -12.89 12.42
C ALA A 74 51.14 -12.32 11.50
N GLU A 75 51.05 -12.81 10.26
CA GLU A 75 50.00 -12.43 9.31
C GLU A 75 48.61 -12.86 9.81
N ALA A 76 48.48 -14.10 10.29
CA ALA A 76 47.26 -14.59 10.94
C ALA A 76 46.84 -13.72 12.13
N ARG A 77 47.81 -13.23 12.90
CA ARG A 77 47.57 -12.34 14.05
C ARG A 77 47.05 -10.98 13.63
N GLN A 78 47.57 -10.41 12.55
CA GLN A 78 47.09 -9.13 12.02
C GLN A 78 45.64 -9.25 11.52
N LEU A 79 45.33 -10.29 10.75
CA LEU A 79 43.95 -10.56 10.30
C LEU A 79 43.01 -10.79 11.49
N TRP A 80 43.46 -11.55 12.50
CA TRP A 80 42.67 -11.77 13.70
C TRP A 80 42.45 -10.50 14.52
N LEU A 81 43.45 -9.62 14.66
CA LEU A 81 43.31 -8.34 15.36
C LEU A 81 42.35 -7.40 14.63
N LYS A 82 42.40 -7.33 13.30
CA LYS A 82 41.43 -6.58 12.48
C LYS A 82 40.02 -7.13 12.67
N ALA A 83 39.85 -8.45 12.61
CA ALA A 83 38.57 -9.09 12.82
C ALA A 83 38.04 -8.95 14.26
N LYS A 84 38.93 -8.94 15.25
CA LYS A 84 38.60 -8.64 16.65
C LYS A 84 38.11 -7.22 16.80
N ALA A 85 38.81 -6.22 16.24
CA ALA A 85 38.40 -4.83 16.28
C ALA A 85 37.06 -4.60 15.57
N ALA A 86 36.84 -5.23 14.41
CA ALA A 86 35.58 -5.17 13.68
C ALA A 86 34.42 -5.81 14.48
N LEU A 87 34.66 -6.96 15.11
CA LEU A 87 33.67 -7.60 15.99
C LEU A 87 33.40 -6.82 17.28
N GLU A 88 34.42 -6.18 17.85
CA GLU A 88 34.27 -5.26 18.98
C GLU A 88 33.48 -4.01 18.58
N GLY A 89 33.63 -3.53 17.34
CA GLY A 89 32.80 -2.47 16.75
C GLY A 89 31.34 -2.88 16.53
N ILE A 90 31.06 -4.16 16.25
CA ILE A 90 29.69 -4.70 16.18
C ILE A 90 29.08 -4.97 17.56
N ASP A 91 29.88 -5.44 18.52
CA ASP A 91 29.44 -5.63 19.91
C ASP A 91 29.19 -4.26 20.61
N GLN A 92 29.60 -3.14 19.99
CA GLN A 92 29.24 -1.75 20.32
C GLN A 92 28.08 -1.19 19.44
N GLY A 93 27.20 -2.05 18.93
CA GLY A 93 25.87 -1.60 18.48
C GLY A 93 25.11 -0.87 19.61
N PRO A 94 24.09 -0.04 19.29
CA PRO A 94 23.62 1.05 20.16
C PRO A 94 22.98 0.69 21.51
N ASP A 95 22.83 -0.58 21.88
CA ASP A 95 22.13 -1.00 23.12
C ASP A 95 22.89 -2.09 23.88
N VAL A 96 24.04 -1.74 24.44
CA VAL A 96 24.72 -2.58 25.43
C VAL A 96 24.87 -1.80 26.72
N ILE A 97 23.88 -1.94 27.59
CA ILE A 97 23.92 -1.33 28.92
C ILE A 97 25.01 -2.05 29.71
N SER A 98 26.08 -1.34 30.03
CA SER A 98 27.11 -1.84 30.95
C SER A 98 26.45 -2.23 32.26
N ILE A 99 26.89 -3.30 32.94
CA ILE A 99 26.31 -3.70 34.23
C ILE A 99 26.36 -2.55 35.25
N GLY A 100 27.33 -1.63 35.14
CA GLY A 100 27.41 -0.41 35.95
C GLY A 100 26.35 0.64 35.63
N GLN A 101 25.75 0.61 34.44
CA GLN A 101 24.70 1.50 33.96
C GLN A 101 23.29 0.91 34.12
N VAL A 102 23.18 -0.39 34.42
CA VAL A 102 21.88 -1.03 34.70
C VAL A 102 21.21 -0.33 35.88
N GLY A 103 20.03 0.23 35.61
CA GLY A 103 19.21 1.01 36.53
C GLY A 103 17.75 0.55 36.61
N THR A 104 17.31 -0.41 35.78
CA THR A 104 15.96 -1.00 35.87
C THR A 104 15.99 -2.53 35.88
N PHE A 105 14.89 -3.18 36.31
CA PHE A 105 14.78 -4.65 36.30
C PHE A 105 14.72 -5.24 34.89
N GLU A 106 14.25 -4.47 33.91
CA GLU A 106 14.23 -4.87 32.50
C GLU A 106 15.64 -4.91 31.93
N GLU A 107 16.42 -3.84 32.13
CA GLU A 107 17.82 -3.77 31.74
C GLU A 107 18.66 -4.86 32.45
N LEU A 108 18.35 -5.14 33.71
CA LEU A 108 19.00 -6.21 34.47
C LEU A 108 18.69 -7.59 33.87
N ARG A 109 17.45 -7.84 33.44
CA ARG A 109 17.05 -9.08 32.75
C ARG A 109 17.77 -9.23 31.41
N GLU A 110 17.87 -8.15 30.63
CA GLU A 110 18.61 -8.15 29.36
C GLU A 110 20.09 -8.43 29.58
N ALA A 111 20.69 -7.80 30.58
CA ALA A 111 22.06 -8.09 31.00
C ALA A 111 22.20 -9.58 31.36
N MET A 112 21.29 -10.15 32.16
CA MET A 112 21.32 -11.58 32.52
C MET A 112 21.24 -12.51 31.30
N ASN A 113 20.33 -12.22 30.36
CA ASN A 113 20.19 -12.99 29.12
C ASN A 113 21.45 -12.88 28.24
N ARG A 114 22.07 -11.70 28.19
CA ARG A 114 23.34 -11.47 27.49
C ARG A 114 24.49 -12.23 28.15
N LEU A 115 24.59 -12.20 29.48
CA LEU A 115 25.61 -12.92 30.21
C LEU A 115 25.52 -14.44 29.92
N ARG A 116 24.30 -14.98 29.89
CA ARG A 116 24.05 -16.37 29.49
C ARG A 116 24.49 -16.64 28.06
N ALA A 117 24.21 -15.74 27.12
CA ALA A 117 24.64 -15.89 25.73
C ALA A 117 26.17 -15.87 25.59
N LEU A 118 26.85 -14.95 26.30
CA LEU A 118 28.32 -14.85 26.31
C LEU A 118 28.99 -16.09 26.91
N ALA A 119 28.35 -16.75 27.87
CA ALA A 119 28.81 -18.01 28.45
C ALA A 119 28.50 -19.26 27.59
N GLY A 120 28.09 -19.07 26.33
CA GLY A 120 27.81 -20.18 25.40
C GLY A 120 26.38 -20.72 25.49
N SER A 121 25.44 -19.93 26.01
CA SER A 121 24.01 -20.26 26.10
C SER A 121 23.72 -21.58 26.83
N PRO A 122 24.24 -21.80 28.05
CA PRO A 122 23.96 -23.01 28.82
C PRO A 122 22.44 -23.20 29.01
N SER A 123 21.99 -24.46 28.98
CA SER A 123 20.57 -24.78 29.15
C SER A 123 20.12 -24.47 30.58
N LEU A 124 18.82 -24.20 30.80
CA LEU A 124 18.30 -23.94 32.14
C LEU A 124 18.53 -25.13 33.09
N ARG A 125 18.54 -26.35 32.54
CA ARG A 125 18.87 -27.58 33.25
C ARG A 125 20.35 -27.61 33.67
N GLU A 126 21.27 -27.25 32.79
CA GLU A 126 22.69 -27.13 33.14
C GLU A 126 22.95 -26.08 34.22
N LEU A 127 22.23 -24.95 34.18
CA LEU A 127 22.34 -23.91 35.21
C LEU A 127 21.81 -24.39 36.57
N GLU A 128 20.69 -25.14 36.57
CA GLU A 128 20.13 -25.76 37.78
C GLU A 128 21.07 -26.84 38.36
N ASP A 129 21.67 -27.66 37.51
CA ASP A 129 22.64 -28.69 37.90
C ASP A 129 23.89 -28.04 38.52
N ARG A 130 24.42 -26.97 37.90
CA ARG A 130 25.55 -26.18 38.44
C ARG A 130 25.20 -25.45 39.74
N ALA A 131 23.94 -25.05 39.92
CA ALA A 131 23.46 -24.40 41.14
C ALA A 131 23.30 -25.36 42.32
N GLY A 132 23.37 -26.68 42.10
CA GLY A 132 23.11 -27.69 43.13
C GLY A 132 21.72 -27.54 43.76
N LYS A 133 20.68 -27.33 42.94
CA LYS A 133 19.27 -27.10 43.34
C LYS A 133 18.98 -25.78 44.09
N ARG A 134 19.96 -24.88 44.27
CA ARG A 134 19.72 -23.54 44.87
C ARG A 134 18.98 -22.57 43.93
N LEU A 135 19.00 -22.85 42.63
CA LEU A 135 18.23 -22.16 41.60
C LEU A 135 17.51 -23.19 40.76
N THR A 136 16.19 -23.18 40.79
CA THR A 136 15.39 -24.11 40.00
C THR A 136 15.21 -23.61 38.58
N ARG A 137 15.07 -24.54 37.62
CA ARG A 137 14.80 -24.20 36.22
C ARG A 137 13.53 -23.37 36.03
N SER A 138 12.51 -23.58 36.86
CA SER A 138 11.24 -22.84 36.78
C SER A 138 11.40 -21.39 37.22
N THR A 139 12.13 -21.13 38.30
CA THR A 139 12.43 -19.76 38.75
C THR A 139 13.31 -19.03 37.75
N LEU A 140 14.35 -19.69 37.23
CA LEU A 140 15.19 -19.11 36.18
C LEU A 140 14.40 -18.82 34.90
N SER A 141 13.51 -19.73 34.49
CA SER A 141 12.62 -19.53 33.35
C SER A 141 11.77 -18.28 33.54
N ASN A 142 11.08 -18.15 34.67
CA ASN A 142 10.19 -17.01 34.95
C ASN A 142 10.93 -15.68 35.04
N VAL A 143 12.14 -15.67 35.58
CA VAL A 143 12.97 -14.45 35.66
C VAL A 143 13.50 -14.05 34.28
N LEU A 144 14.07 -14.99 33.53
CA LEU A 144 14.69 -14.70 32.23
C LEU A 144 13.65 -14.36 31.15
N SER A 145 12.43 -14.90 31.28
CA SER A 145 11.28 -14.54 30.44
C SER A 145 10.62 -13.22 30.84
N GLY A 146 10.94 -12.66 32.01
CA GLY A 146 10.37 -11.42 32.52
C GLY A 146 9.03 -11.56 33.25
N ALA A 147 8.60 -12.79 33.56
CA ALA A 147 7.37 -13.03 34.32
C ALA A 147 7.47 -12.60 35.80
N VAL A 148 8.68 -12.60 36.38
CA VAL A 148 8.93 -12.18 37.77
C VAL A 148 10.25 -11.43 37.88
N ASN A 149 10.27 -10.33 38.65
CA ASN A 149 11.52 -9.62 38.94
C ASN A 149 12.47 -10.50 39.77
N PRO A 150 13.77 -10.53 39.43
CA PRO A 150 14.73 -11.35 40.16
C PRO A 150 14.92 -10.87 41.60
N ARG A 151 15.15 -11.80 42.53
CA ARG A 151 15.63 -11.48 43.88
C ARG A 151 17.13 -11.20 43.85
N ARG A 152 17.64 -10.31 44.71
CA ARG A 152 19.08 -9.97 44.80
C ARG A 152 19.99 -11.20 44.81
N ASN A 153 19.69 -12.16 45.69
CA ASN A 153 20.47 -13.38 45.83
C ASN A 153 20.45 -14.26 44.56
N LEU A 154 19.34 -14.24 43.81
CA LEU A 154 19.25 -14.98 42.55
C LEU A 154 20.17 -14.36 41.49
N VAL A 155 20.22 -13.04 41.38
CA VAL A 155 21.08 -12.35 40.40
C VAL A 155 22.55 -12.66 40.67
N VAL A 156 22.96 -12.58 41.94
CA VAL A 156 24.33 -12.90 42.37
C VAL A 156 24.68 -14.35 42.07
N MET A 157 23.85 -15.30 42.52
CA MET A 157 24.08 -16.73 42.26
C MET A 157 24.12 -17.05 40.75
N PHE A 158 23.23 -16.43 39.97
CA PHE A 158 23.21 -16.61 38.52
C PHE A 158 24.51 -16.13 37.88
N ALA A 159 25.01 -14.95 38.25
CA ALA A 159 26.28 -14.44 37.73
C ALA A 159 27.45 -15.40 38.07
N GLU A 160 27.53 -15.88 39.31
CA GLU A 160 28.55 -16.82 39.76
C GLU A 160 28.52 -18.14 38.97
N ILE A 161 27.34 -18.73 38.76
CA ILE A 161 27.18 -20.01 38.04
C ILE A 161 27.53 -19.90 36.55
N VAL A 162 27.29 -18.73 35.96
CA VAL A 162 27.57 -18.47 34.55
C VAL A 162 29.06 -18.19 34.30
N GLY A 163 29.87 -18.06 35.36
CA GLY A 163 31.34 -18.00 35.30
C GLY A 163 31.94 -16.62 35.52
N VAL A 164 31.18 -15.70 36.13
CA VAL A 164 31.61 -14.33 36.47
C VAL A 164 32.40 -14.38 37.79
N GLY A 165 33.58 -13.74 37.85
CA GLY A 165 34.41 -13.73 39.06
C GLY A 165 33.72 -13.04 40.26
N ARG A 166 34.13 -13.35 41.50
CA ARG A 166 33.49 -12.78 42.72
C ARG A 166 33.44 -11.24 42.75
N SER A 167 34.43 -10.56 42.16
CA SER A 167 34.46 -9.09 42.05
C SER A 167 33.39 -8.54 41.11
N GLU A 168 33.08 -9.25 40.03
CA GLU A 168 32.05 -8.86 39.08
C GLU A 168 30.65 -9.20 39.63
N ALA A 169 30.46 -10.26 40.41
CA ALA A 169 29.19 -10.59 41.08
C ALA A 169 28.70 -9.45 42.01
N ALA A 170 29.62 -8.69 42.62
CA ALA A 170 29.27 -7.49 43.39
C ALA A 170 28.69 -6.37 42.52
N ALA A 171 29.15 -6.22 41.27
CA ALA A 171 28.61 -5.24 40.34
C ALA A 171 27.17 -5.59 39.91
N TRP A 172 26.86 -6.89 39.81
CA TRP A 172 25.49 -7.38 39.57
C TRP A 172 24.56 -7.15 40.77
N ALA A 173 25.08 -7.31 42.00
CA ALA A 173 24.34 -6.97 43.21
C ALA A 173 24.03 -5.47 43.27
N ALA A 174 25.02 -4.62 42.96
CA ALA A 174 24.85 -3.18 42.90
C ALA A 174 23.87 -2.75 41.79
N ALA A 175 23.87 -3.45 40.65
CA ALA A 175 22.89 -3.24 39.59
C ALA A 175 21.46 -3.57 40.05
N TRP A 176 21.29 -4.66 40.79
CA TRP A 176 20.01 -4.98 41.41
C TRP A 176 19.57 -3.92 42.43
N GLU A 177 20.50 -3.41 43.27
CA GLU A 177 20.19 -2.38 44.27
C GLU A 177 19.77 -1.05 43.63
N ARG A 178 20.42 -0.65 42.53
CA ARG A 178 19.99 0.51 41.73
C ARG A 178 18.61 0.29 41.12
N ALA A 179 18.36 -0.87 40.52
CA ALA A 179 17.07 -1.22 39.96
C ALA A 179 15.94 -1.21 41.00
N ASP A 180 16.18 -1.76 42.20
CA ASP A 180 15.21 -1.75 43.30
C ASP A 180 14.98 -0.33 43.84
N THR A 181 16.05 0.45 44.03
CA THR A 181 15.95 1.85 44.50
C THR A 181 15.13 2.70 43.52
N ASN A 182 15.44 2.60 42.23
CA ASN A 182 14.69 3.30 41.18
C ASN A 182 13.24 2.83 41.11
N SER A 183 12.99 1.53 41.27
CA SER A 183 11.63 0.97 41.30
C SER A 183 10.83 1.47 42.50
N ARG A 184 11.42 1.53 43.70
CA ARG A 184 10.78 2.07 44.91
C ARG A 184 10.52 3.57 44.79
N ALA A 185 11.48 4.33 44.27
CA ALA A 185 11.32 5.76 44.01
C ALA A 185 10.21 6.03 42.98
N ALA A 186 10.16 5.24 41.91
CA ALA A 186 9.09 5.29 40.92
C ALA A 186 7.72 4.97 41.55
N ARG A 187 7.60 3.90 42.34
CA ARG A 187 6.36 3.55 43.07
C ARG A 187 5.91 4.66 44.03
N ALA A 188 6.83 5.25 44.77
CA ALA A 188 6.53 6.37 45.67
C ALA A 188 6.05 7.61 44.89
N ARG A 189 6.71 7.92 43.75
CA ARG A 189 6.29 9.00 42.85
C ARG A 189 4.91 8.73 42.25
N THR A 190 4.65 7.52 41.80
CA THR A 190 3.34 7.13 41.25
C THR A 190 2.26 7.17 42.31
N ALA A 191 2.51 6.67 43.54
CA ALA A 191 1.54 6.76 44.64
C ALA A 191 1.23 8.23 45.01
N ARG A 192 2.22 9.12 44.89
CA ARG A 192 2.02 10.56 45.04
C ARG A 192 1.22 11.16 43.88
N ASP A 193 1.54 10.79 42.65
CA ASP A 193 0.87 11.27 41.44
C ASP A 193 -0.57 10.80 41.33
N LEU A 194 -0.89 9.58 41.79
CA LEU A 194 -2.25 9.02 41.86
C LEU A 194 -3.12 9.73 42.91
N LYS A 195 -2.50 10.24 43.98
CA LYS A 195 -3.20 11.03 45.02
C LYS A 195 -3.23 12.52 44.70
N ALA A 196 -2.37 12.99 43.80
CA ALA A 196 -2.30 14.38 43.42
C ALA A 196 -3.44 14.71 42.45
N PRO A 197 -4.08 15.88 42.58
CA PRO A 197 -5.01 16.35 41.56
C PRO A 197 -4.28 16.48 40.21
N ALA A 198 -5.02 16.28 39.12
CA ALA A 198 -4.49 16.49 37.78
C ALA A 198 -3.92 17.91 37.68
N LYS A 199 -2.69 18.02 37.17
CA LYS A 199 -1.96 19.29 37.15
C LYS A 199 -2.20 19.98 35.81
N PRO A 200 -2.36 21.31 35.81
CA PRO A 200 -2.39 22.09 34.57
C PRO A 200 -1.02 22.03 33.87
N LEU A 201 -1.03 21.67 32.60
CA LEU A 201 0.08 21.75 31.67
C LEU A 201 -0.19 22.92 30.71
N MET A 202 0.53 24.03 30.91
CA MET A 202 0.35 25.27 30.17
C MET A 202 0.64 25.06 28.68
N LEU A 203 -0.36 25.32 27.85
CA LEU A 203 -0.22 25.36 26.40
C LEU A 203 0.00 26.82 26.00
N VAL A 204 0.94 27.09 25.10
CA VAL A 204 1.20 28.45 24.60
C VAL A 204 0.83 28.61 23.12
N PRO A 205 -0.44 28.42 22.70
CA PRO A 205 -0.90 28.95 21.43
C PRO A 205 -1.62 30.29 21.61
N ALA A 206 -1.44 31.21 20.67
CA ALA A 206 -2.33 32.36 20.56
C ALA A 206 -3.74 31.88 20.11
N PRO A 207 -4.86 32.37 20.70
CA PRO A 207 -6.21 31.91 20.35
C PRO A 207 -6.54 31.98 18.85
N ALA A 208 -6.03 33.01 18.17
CA ALA A 208 -6.20 33.18 16.72
C ALA A 208 -5.54 32.06 15.90
N ALA A 209 -4.42 31.49 16.37
CA ALA A 209 -3.76 30.39 15.69
C ALA A 209 -4.62 29.11 15.72
N LEU A 210 -5.35 28.86 16.81
CA LEU A 210 -6.20 27.69 16.97
C LEU A 210 -7.47 27.75 16.11
N ALA A 211 -8.11 28.92 16.05
CA ALA A 211 -9.22 29.16 15.13
C ALA A 211 -8.76 28.92 13.68
N ALA A 212 -7.61 29.49 13.30
CA ALA A 212 -7.03 29.27 11.98
C ALA A 212 -6.71 27.79 11.71
N LEU A 213 -6.21 27.03 12.70
CA LEU A 213 -5.96 25.59 12.56
C LEU A 213 -7.26 24.77 12.41
N ALA A 214 -8.33 25.16 13.11
CA ALA A 214 -9.63 24.50 13.03
C ALA A 214 -10.32 24.69 11.67
N ASP A 215 -10.03 25.79 10.97
CA ASP A 215 -10.54 26.07 9.63
C ASP A 215 -9.78 25.31 8.52
N ILE A 216 -8.66 24.67 8.84
CA ILE A 216 -7.88 23.92 7.85
C ILE A 216 -8.65 22.65 7.46
N PRO A 217 -9.01 22.47 6.18
CA PRO A 217 -9.75 21.30 5.74
C PRO A 217 -8.87 20.05 5.86
N LEU A 218 -9.35 19.07 6.61
CA LEU A 218 -8.74 17.75 6.70
C LEU A 218 -9.84 16.69 6.58
N ALA A 219 -9.66 15.76 5.64
CA ALA A 219 -10.60 14.66 5.50
C ALA A 219 -10.60 13.78 6.76
N GLU A 220 -11.76 13.27 7.14
CA GLU A 220 -11.94 12.41 8.32
C GLU A 220 -10.94 11.25 8.39
N TRP A 221 -10.70 10.57 7.26
CA TRP A 221 -9.75 9.46 7.19
C TRP A 221 -8.31 9.91 7.44
N ALA A 222 -7.95 11.13 7.01
CA ALA A 222 -6.62 11.69 7.18
C ALA A 222 -6.41 12.12 8.64
N ALA A 223 -7.47 12.63 9.29
CA ALA A 223 -7.45 12.89 10.73
C ALA A 223 -7.20 11.59 11.51
N VAL A 224 -7.91 10.51 11.19
CA VAL A 224 -7.65 9.20 11.82
C VAL A 224 -6.24 8.68 11.50
N ALA A 225 -5.74 8.86 10.27
CA ALA A 225 -4.36 8.50 9.90
C ALA A 225 -3.30 9.26 10.71
N GLU A 226 -3.53 10.53 11.05
CA GLU A 226 -2.64 11.27 11.96
C GLU A 226 -2.60 10.66 13.36
N LEU A 227 -3.73 10.19 13.90
CA LEU A 227 -3.77 9.48 15.18
C LEU A 227 -3.06 8.13 15.10
N VAL A 228 -3.25 7.39 13.99
CA VAL A 228 -2.58 6.11 13.73
C VAL A 228 -1.07 6.30 13.67
N ASP A 229 -0.59 7.32 12.95
CA ASP A 229 0.83 7.68 12.91
C ASP A 229 1.38 8.01 14.31
N ALA A 230 0.64 8.77 15.10
CA ALA A 230 1.07 9.17 16.45
C ALA A 230 1.24 7.96 17.37
N VAL A 231 0.28 7.03 17.41
CA VAL A 231 0.40 5.82 18.23
C VAL A 231 1.47 4.86 17.72
N MET A 232 1.68 4.77 16.40
CA MET A 232 2.77 3.97 15.82
C MET A 232 4.14 4.52 16.22
N LYS A 233 4.35 5.84 16.08
CA LYS A 233 5.60 6.51 16.47
C LYS A 233 5.87 6.42 17.97
N GLY A 234 4.82 6.52 18.79
CA GLY A 234 4.92 6.41 20.25
C GLY A 234 5.22 4.99 20.76
N SER A 235 5.15 3.98 19.88
CA SER A 235 5.42 2.59 20.20
C SER A 235 6.88 2.23 19.86
N THR A 236 7.81 2.56 20.75
CA THR A 236 9.25 2.25 20.58
C THR A 236 9.58 0.88 21.19
N GLY A 237 9.57 -0.18 20.37
CA GLY A 237 9.94 -1.53 20.82
C GLY A 237 10.92 -2.20 19.85
N ALA A 238 12.05 -2.71 20.35
CA ALA A 238 13.02 -3.41 19.53
C ALA A 238 12.43 -4.74 19.01
N GLY A 239 12.17 -4.82 17.71
CA GLY A 239 11.85 -6.08 17.01
C GLY A 239 10.39 -6.53 16.97
N GLN A 240 9.43 -5.68 17.36
CA GLN A 240 7.99 -5.96 17.18
C GLN A 240 7.31 -4.91 16.31
N HIS A 241 6.50 -5.37 15.36
CA HIS A 241 5.73 -4.52 14.46
C HIS A 241 4.48 -3.97 15.17
N PRO A 242 4.21 -2.65 15.12
CA PRO A 242 3.08 -2.06 15.82
C PRO A 242 1.74 -2.69 15.41
N ALA A 243 0.92 -3.00 16.39
CA ALA A 243 -0.46 -3.47 16.23
C ALA A 243 -1.40 -2.37 16.70
N VAL A 244 -1.98 -1.67 15.73
CA VAL A 244 -2.85 -0.52 15.93
C VAL A 244 -4.30 -0.93 15.78
N THR A 245 -5.14 -0.47 16.69
CA THR A 245 -6.58 -0.68 16.67
C THR A 245 -7.30 0.65 16.67
N VAL A 246 -8.20 0.83 15.69
CA VAL A 246 -9.17 1.93 15.63
C VAL A 246 -10.53 1.35 16.02
N GLY A 247 -10.95 1.63 17.26
CA GLY A 247 -12.23 1.23 17.81
C GLY A 247 -13.24 2.38 17.81
N PHE A 248 -14.50 2.03 17.63
CA PHE A 248 -15.62 2.97 17.74
C PHE A 248 -16.56 2.44 18.82
N GLN A 249 -16.99 3.31 19.73
CA GLN A 249 -18.04 3.00 20.69
C GLN A 249 -19.22 3.92 20.44
N HIS A 250 -20.39 3.32 20.28
CA HIS A 250 -21.67 3.99 20.22
C HIS A 250 -22.34 3.81 21.58
N ASP A 251 -22.78 4.90 22.18
CA ASP A 251 -23.60 4.86 23.38
C ASP A 251 -25.07 5.01 22.96
N PRO A 252 -25.86 3.92 22.92
CA PRO A 252 -27.26 3.98 22.55
C PRO A 252 -28.12 4.73 23.58
N ASP A 253 -27.68 4.80 24.85
CA ASP A 253 -28.40 5.46 25.94
C ASP A 253 -28.04 6.95 26.05
N SER A 254 -26.92 7.37 25.44
CA SER A 254 -26.48 8.77 25.39
C SER A 254 -26.04 9.18 23.96
N PRO A 255 -27.00 9.41 23.03
CA PRO A 255 -26.69 9.91 21.69
C PRO A 255 -25.85 11.19 21.76
N GLY A 256 -24.68 11.19 21.09
CA GLY A 256 -23.69 12.29 21.16
C GLY A 256 -22.45 11.98 22.02
N HIS A 257 -22.44 10.87 22.76
CA HIS A 257 -21.27 10.36 23.50
C HIS A 257 -20.45 9.33 22.72
N GLU A 258 -20.57 9.31 21.40
CA GLU A 258 -19.79 8.45 20.53
C GLU A 258 -18.29 8.70 20.74
N THR A 259 -17.51 7.62 20.69
CA THR A 259 -16.06 7.72 20.88
C THR A 259 -15.32 7.00 19.77
N ILE A 260 -14.20 7.59 19.35
CA ILE A 260 -13.17 6.91 18.56
C ILE A 260 -11.95 6.71 19.45
N THR A 261 -11.42 5.50 19.48
CA THR A 261 -10.18 5.18 20.20
C THR A 261 -9.17 4.60 19.23
N VAL A 262 -8.04 5.27 19.07
CA VAL A 262 -6.88 4.77 18.34
C VAL A 262 -5.84 4.33 19.35
N SER A 263 -5.41 3.07 19.28
CA SER A 263 -4.55 2.48 20.31
C SER A 263 -3.49 1.57 19.73
N CYS A 264 -2.35 1.49 20.40
CA CYS A 264 -1.31 0.49 20.16
C CYS A 264 -0.84 -0.07 21.51
N ARG A 265 -0.93 -1.40 21.70
CA ARG A 265 -0.62 -2.10 22.97
C ARG A 265 0.84 -2.58 23.10
N HIS A 266 1.74 -1.99 22.32
CA HIS A 266 3.18 -2.26 22.42
C HIS A 266 3.75 -1.46 23.60
N THR A 267 4.91 -0.83 23.44
CA THR A 267 5.48 0.03 24.46
C THR A 267 4.76 1.38 24.51
N GLY A 268 4.50 1.88 25.73
CA GLY A 268 4.04 3.24 25.94
C GLY A 268 5.18 4.21 26.29
N MET A 269 4.82 5.43 26.64
CA MET A 269 5.73 6.51 27.02
C MET A 269 5.66 6.78 28.52
N ASP A 270 6.75 7.30 29.09
CA ASP A 270 6.70 7.88 30.43
C ASP A 270 6.09 9.29 30.41
N ARG A 271 5.76 9.78 31.61
CA ARG A 271 5.16 11.10 31.83
C ARG A 271 5.97 12.27 31.24
N ASP A 272 7.29 12.22 31.29
CA ASP A 272 8.14 13.31 30.80
C ASP A 272 8.18 13.34 29.27
N THR A 273 8.33 12.17 28.65
CA THR A 273 8.33 11.96 27.21
C THR A 273 7.03 12.45 26.59
N ILE A 274 5.88 12.03 27.13
CA ILE A 274 4.58 12.45 26.62
C ILE A 274 4.32 13.94 26.84
N SER A 275 4.73 14.49 27.98
CA SER A 275 4.55 15.93 28.25
C SER A 275 5.35 16.78 27.26
N LYS A 276 6.63 16.43 27.01
CA LYS A 276 7.49 17.13 26.06
C LYS A 276 6.98 17.02 24.63
N ALA A 277 6.62 15.80 24.20
CA ALA A 277 6.11 15.56 22.85
C ALA A 277 4.78 16.28 22.61
N PHE A 278 3.87 16.27 23.61
CA PHE A 278 2.62 17.00 23.50
C PHE A 278 2.85 18.52 23.46
N LEU A 279 3.70 19.08 24.34
CA LEU A 279 4.02 20.51 24.31
C LEU A 279 4.65 20.96 22.99
N ALA A 280 5.60 20.18 22.45
CA ALA A 280 6.25 20.47 21.17
C ALA A 280 5.25 20.55 20.00
N SER A 281 4.17 19.76 20.04
CA SER A 281 3.10 19.78 19.04
C SER A 281 2.41 21.14 18.91
N TRP A 282 2.35 21.92 19.99
CA TRP A 282 1.69 23.22 20.04
C TRP A 282 2.64 24.40 19.81
N THR A 283 3.94 24.21 20.02
CA THR A 283 4.96 25.27 19.87
C THR A 283 5.70 25.22 18.53
N GLY A 284 5.51 24.17 17.72
CA GLY A 284 6.02 24.07 16.35
C GLY A 284 7.40 23.43 16.25
N GLY A 285 7.51 22.14 16.60
CA GLY A 285 8.71 21.33 16.43
C GLY A 285 8.94 20.82 14.99
N THR A 286 10.16 20.32 14.72
CA THR A 286 10.52 19.70 13.43
C THR A 286 9.78 18.37 13.20
N GLN A 287 9.16 18.19 12.02
CA GLN A 287 8.22 17.10 11.70
C GLN A 287 8.72 15.66 11.93
N ASP A 288 10.03 15.42 11.89
CA ASP A 288 10.58 14.06 11.89
C ASP A 288 10.64 13.44 13.29
N GLN A 289 10.80 14.21 14.37
CA GLN A 289 10.88 13.68 15.74
C GLN A 289 9.56 13.78 16.53
N ASP A 290 8.65 14.65 16.13
CA ASP A 290 7.41 14.84 16.88
C ASP A 290 6.49 13.62 16.75
N ILE A 291 6.28 12.95 17.89
CA ILE A 291 5.26 11.91 18.09
C ILE A 291 3.88 12.52 17.80
N PHE A 292 3.68 13.78 18.24
CA PHE A 292 2.50 14.60 18.00
C PHE A 292 2.95 15.83 17.23
N GLY A 293 2.75 15.85 15.91
CA GLY A 293 3.03 17.04 15.08
C GLY A 293 1.81 17.96 15.00
N LEU A 294 1.92 19.10 14.32
CA LEU A 294 0.78 20.01 14.11
C LEU A 294 -0.42 19.31 13.42
N GLY A 295 -0.17 18.35 12.54
CA GLY A 295 -1.20 17.51 11.93
C GLY A 295 -2.06 16.73 12.94
N PHE A 296 -1.47 16.30 14.07
CA PHE A 296 -2.20 15.65 15.16
C PHE A 296 -3.18 16.63 15.83
N VAL A 297 -2.78 17.88 16.04
CA VAL A 297 -3.64 18.92 16.62
C VAL A 297 -4.82 19.22 15.69
N VAL A 298 -4.56 19.41 14.39
CA VAL A 298 -5.62 19.60 13.37
C VAL A 298 -6.55 18.38 13.35
N ALA A 299 -6.02 17.16 13.40
CA ALA A 299 -6.83 15.94 13.45
C ALA A 299 -7.75 15.89 14.69
N CYS A 300 -7.24 16.27 15.86
CA CYS A 300 -8.05 16.34 17.09
C CYS A 300 -9.18 17.37 16.94
N LEU A 301 -8.85 18.57 16.45
CA LEU A 301 -9.82 19.64 16.19
C LEU A 301 -10.94 19.19 15.26
N GLN A 302 -10.61 18.42 14.21
CA GLN A 302 -11.57 17.97 13.21
C GLN A 302 -12.43 16.78 13.65
N LEU A 303 -11.99 15.98 14.62
CA LEU A 303 -12.71 14.77 15.02
C LEU A 303 -13.70 15.00 16.16
N GLY A 304 -13.34 15.75 17.19
CA GLY A 304 -14.22 15.96 18.35
C GLY A 304 -13.64 16.88 19.41
N ALA A 305 -14.43 17.25 20.42
CA ALA A 305 -14.08 18.29 21.38
C ALA A 305 -13.23 17.79 22.57
N HIS A 306 -13.40 16.53 22.99
CA HIS A 306 -12.77 16.01 24.21
C HIS A 306 -11.72 14.96 23.87
N ILE A 307 -10.46 15.26 24.16
CA ILE A 307 -9.33 14.39 23.85
C ILE A 307 -8.73 13.86 25.14
N THR A 308 -8.55 12.54 25.18
CA THR A 308 -7.85 11.83 26.24
C THR A 308 -6.72 11.03 25.64
N LEU A 309 -5.50 11.33 26.04
CA LEU A 309 -4.33 10.55 25.73
C LEU A 309 -3.90 9.78 26.98
N ARG A 310 -3.82 8.46 26.87
CA ARG A 310 -3.43 7.57 27.95
C ARG A 310 -2.23 6.72 27.53
N THR A 311 -1.15 6.73 28.31
CA THR A 311 0.07 5.97 27.97
C THR A 311 0.79 5.42 29.19
N ALA A 312 1.37 4.24 29.06
CA ALA A 312 2.17 3.58 30.11
C ALA A 312 3.12 2.53 29.54
N ARG A 313 4.26 2.34 30.19
CA ARG A 313 5.20 1.22 29.93
C ARG A 313 4.86 0.03 30.81
N ALA A 314 5.22 -1.20 30.43
CA ALA A 314 4.98 -2.39 31.25
C ALA A 314 5.47 -2.24 32.72
N GLY A 315 6.59 -1.54 32.94
CA GLY A 315 7.14 -1.31 34.29
C GLY A 315 6.41 -0.25 35.14
N ASP A 316 5.53 0.55 34.55
CA ASP A 316 4.81 1.60 35.27
C ASP A 316 3.67 1.03 36.11
N THR A 317 3.39 1.63 37.27
CA THR A 317 2.27 1.21 38.14
C THR A 317 0.97 1.98 37.87
N ALA A 318 1.03 2.99 37.00
CA ALA A 318 -0.12 3.82 36.62
C ALA A 318 0.01 4.25 35.15
N TRP A 319 -1.13 4.53 34.54
CA TRP A 319 -1.24 5.29 33.32
C TRP A 319 -0.93 6.76 33.55
N THR A 320 -0.15 7.36 32.67
CA THR A 320 -0.16 8.82 32.52
C THR A 320 -1.36 9.19 31.64
N VAL A 321 -2.19 10.10 32.14
CA VAL A 321 -3.42 10.52 31.45
C VAL A 321 -3.36 12.02 31.20
N LEU A 322 -3.45 12.41 29.94
CA LEU A 322 -3.51 13.79 29.51
C LEU A 322 -4.89 14.03 28.89
N THR A 323 -5.65 14.96 29.46
CA THR A 323 -6.97 15.35 28.96
C THR A 323 -6.99 16.83 28.61
N PHE A 324 -7.68 17.17 27.53
CA PHE A 324 -7.98 18.55 27.19
C PHE A 324 -9.30 18.64 26.42
N ASP A 325 -10.00 19.74 26.66
CA ASP A 325 -11.27 20.07 26.03
C ASP A 325 -11.07 21.29 25.13
N LEU A 326 -11.22 21.08 23.82
CA LEU A 326 -11.02 22.12 22.81
C LEU A 326 -12.07 23.23 22.92
N ALA A 327 -13.31 22.92 23.33
CA ALA A 327 -14.35 23.93 23.50
C ALA A 327 -14.01 24.90 24.65
N SER A 328 -13.58 24.35 25.78
CA SER A 328 -13.11 25.13 26.93
C SER A 328 -11.87 25.97 26.59
N LEU A 329 -10.97 25.44 25.78
CA LEU A 329 -9.78 26.16 25.31
C LEU A 329 -10.20 27.39 24.47
N THR A 330 -11.12 27.26 23.50
CA THR A 330 -11.57 28.40 22.68
C THR A 330 -12.33 29.50 23.42
N ALA A 331 -12.89 29.21 24.60
CA ALA A 331 -13.78 30.11 25.35
C ALA A 331 -13.08 31.01 26.40
N GLY A 332 -11.80 30.78 26.74
CA GLY A 332 -11.11 31.61 27.72
C GLY A 332 -9.70 31.13 28.13
N SER A 333 -8.99 31.99 28.88
CA SER A 333 -7.67 31.73 29.47
C SER A 333 -7.84 31.35 30.96
N PRO A 334 -7.05 30.41 31.53
CA PRO A 334 -5.79 29.89 31.00
C PRO A 334 -5.84 28.52 30.31
N TRP A 335 -5.07 28.41 29.23
CA TRP A 335 -5.00 27.27 28.31
C TRP A 335 -4.19 26.12 28.92
N HIS A 336 -4.87 25.10 29.42
CA HIS A 336 -4.22 23.98 30.06
C HIS A 336 -4.76 22.64 29.55
N ALA A 337 -3.85 21.72 29.24
CA ALA A 337 -4.17 20.30 29.33
C ALA A 337 -4.04 19.86 30.79
N LEU A 338 -4.90 18.96 31.25
CA LEU A 338 -4.77 18.35 32.56
C LEU A 338 -3.97 17.07 32.43
N ILE A 339 -2.87 16.97 33.20
CA ILE A 339 -2.06 15.76 33.25
C ILE A 339 -2.15 15.11 34.64
N GLY A 340 -2.68 13.89 34.67
CA GLY A 340 -2.91 13.09 35.86
C GLY A 340 -2.32 11.69 35.74
N ALA A 341 -2.66 10.85 36.71
CA ALA A 341 -2.32 9.44 36.70
C ALA A 341 -3.57 8.59 37.04
N GLU A 342 -3.73 7.46 36.36
CA GLU A 342 -4.79 6.48 36.65
C GLU A 342 -4.15 5.12 36.97
N PRO A 343 -4.62 4.38 37.99
CA PRO A 343 -4.05 3.07 38.29
C PRO A 343 -4.27 2.11 37.12
N LYS A 344 -3.29 1.24 36.85
CA LYS A 344 -3.49 0.16 35.87
C LYS A 344 -4.41 -0.91 36.44
N ALA A 345 -5.21 -1.52 35.56
CA ALA A 345 -6.04 -2.65 35.94
C ALA A 345 -5.19 -3.92 36.14
N ALA A 346 -4.22 -4.13 35.24
CA ALA A 346 -3.25 -5.21 35.31
C ALA A 346 -1.81 -4.65 35.22
N ALA A 347 -0.82 -5.37 35.79
CA ALA A 347 0.56 -4.89 35.81
C ALA A 347 1.19 -4.88 34.40
N GLU A 348 0.77 -5.83 33.56
CA GLU A 348 1.16 -6.00 32.17
C GLU A 348 0.54 -4.97 31.21
N ASP A 349 -0.46 -4.20 31.67
CA ASP A 349 -1.11 -3.18 30.84
C ASP A 349 -0.07 -2.14 30.38
N GLN A 350 0.00 -1.92 29.07
CA GLN A 350 0.90 -0.94 28.47
C GLN A 350 0.41 -0.47 27.11
N GLY A 351 1.09 0.55 26.58
CA GLY A 351 0.87 1.08 25.25
C GLY A 351 0.41 2.53 25.27
N THR A 352 -0.16 2.98 24.16
CA THR A 352 -0.66 4.34 23.98
C THR A 352 -2.07 4.29 23.39
N PHE A 353 -2.97 5.07 23.98
CA PHE A 353 -4.38 5.15 23.63
C PHE A 353 -4.74 6.62 23.44
N ILE A 354 -5.39 6.94 22.33
CA ILE A 354 -5.89 8.27 22.02
C ILE A 354 -7.40 8.11 21.83
N THR A 355 -8.17 8.67 22.75
CA THR A 355 -9.63 8.62 22.74
C THR A 355 -10.17 10.02 22.48
N ILE A 356 -11.04 10.13 21.48
CA ILE A 356 -11.77 11.36 21.16
C ILE A 356 -13.25 11.10 21.42
N LYS A 357 -13.87 11.97 22.22
CA LYS A 357 -15.31 11.97 22.54
C LYS A 357 -15.94 13.27 22.03
N ALA A 358 -17.28 13.32 22.08
CA ALA A 358 -18.07 14.42 21.52
C ALA A 358 -17.66 14.65 20.06
N LEU A 359 -17.84 13.60 19.25
CA LEU A 359 -17.50 13.62 17.83
C LEU A 359 -18.34 14.67 17.12
N ARG A 360 -17.74 15.34 16.13
CA ARG A 360 -18.46 16.30 15.30
C ARG A 360 -19.55 15.64 14.46
N ASP A 361 -19.23 14.46 13.95
CA ASP A 361 -20.10 13.66 13.09
C ASP A 361 -20.17 12.21 13.57
N PRO A 362 -21.30 11.52 13.37
CA PRO A 362 -21.44 10.11 13.72
C PRO A 362 -20.71 9.20 12.74
N TRP A 363 -20.16 8.09 13.25
CA TRP A 363 -19.40 7.10 12.47
C TRP A 363 -20.15 5.76 12.35
N PRO A 364 -21.16 5.65 11.49
CA PRO A 364 -21.89 4.40 11.28
C PRO A 364 -21.01 3.32 10.60
N PRO A 365 -21.40 2.03 10.63
CA PRO A 365 -20.62 0.93 10.06
C PRO A 365 -20.21 1.12 8.60
N GLY A 366 -21.05 1.76 7.78
CA GLY A 366 -20.71 2.10 6.39
C GLY A 366 -19.52 3.06 6.27
N ARG A 367 -19.43 4.06 7.16
CA ARG A 367 -18.30 5.02 7.21
C ARG A 367 -17.04 4.33 7.72
N GLN A 368 -17.15 3.48 8.73
CA GLN A 368 -16.03 2.66 9.24
C GLN A 368 -15.47 1.72 8.17
N ASN A 369 -16.32 1.12 7.33
CA ASN A 369 -15.88 0.30 6.19
C ASN A 369 -15.11 1.11 5.15
N ARG A 370 -15.55 2.34 4.83
CA ARG A 370 -14.81 3.23 3.93
C ARG A 370 -13.46 3.62 4.51
N LEU A 371 -13.41 3.98 5.80
CA LEU A 371 -12.15 4.24 6.51
C LEU A 371 -11.21 3.04 6.40
N ARG A 372 -11.70 1.83 6.68
CA ARG A 372 -10.91 0.60 6.59
C ARG A 372 -10.27 0.43 5.21
N HIS A 373 -11.03 0.63 4.14
CA HIS A 373 -10.49 0.57 2.77
C HIS A 373 -9.47 1.68 2.49
N GLN A 374 -9.72 2.89 2.99
CA GLN A 374 -8.81 4.03 2.84
C GLN A 374 -7.48 3.79 3.57
N LEU A 375 -7.51 3.33 4.82
CA LEU A 375 -6.29 3.00 5.57
C LEU A 375 -5.53 1.85 4.93
N GLY A 376 -6.24 0.86 4.37
CA GLY A 376 -5.64 -0.23 3.60
C GLY A 376 -4.93 0.22 2.33
N ASP A 377 -5.33 1.35 1.76
CA ASP A 377 -4.67 1.98 0.61
C ASP A 377 -3.47 2.83 1.05
N ILE A 378 -3.66 3.72 2.04
CA ILE A 378 -2.65 4.65 2.54
C ILE A 378 -1.44 3.93 3.17
N TYR A 379 -1.69 2.87 3.93
CA TYR A 379 -0.66 2.05 4.58
C TYR A 379 -0.37 0.76 3.81
N SER A 380 -0.78 0.67 2.54
CA SER A 380 -0.68 -0.56 1.74
C SER A 380 0.74 -1.14 1.72
N TYR A 381 1.79 -0.31 1.65
CA TYR A 381 3.17 -0.77 1.73
C TYR A 381 3.50 -1.46 3.06
N LEU A 382 3.27 -0.78 4.19
CA LEU A 382 3.56 -1.30 5.53
C LEU A 382 2.78 -2.57 5.81
N LEU A 383 1.50 -2.62 5.43
CA LEU A 383 0.63 -3.78 5.58
C LEU A 383 1.10 -4.98 4.75
N ARG A 384 1.53 -4.78 3.50
CA ARG A 384 2.08 -5.87 2.65
C ARG A 384 3.40 -6.41 3.16
N LYS A 385 4.20 -5.57 3.82
CA LYS A 385 5.49 -5.95 4.42
C LYS A 385 5.33 -6.49 5.84
N GLU A 386 4.10 -6.63 6.33
CA GLU A 386 3.78 -7.04 7.69
C GLU A 386 4.46 -6.16 8.76
N GLN A 387 4.79 -4.92 8.39
CA GLN A 387 5.47 -3.96 9.27
C GLN A 387 4.52 -3.27 10.26
N VAL A 388 3.22 -3.39 10.01
CA VAL A 388 2.15 -2.91 10.90
C VAL A 388 0.98 -3.89 10.81
N GLN A 389 0.32 -4.13 11.94
CA GLN A 389 -1.01 -4.73 11.96
C GLN A 389 -2.01 -3.62 12.27
N LEU A 390 -3.07 -3.51 11.47
CA LEU A 390 -4.09 -2.49 11.66
C LEU A 390 -5.47 -3.16 11.68
N THR A 391 -6.28 -2.80 12.68
CA THR A 391 -7.67 -3.23 12.81
C THR A 391 -8.59 -2.03 12.92
N VAL A 392 -9.76 -2.10 12.26
CA VAL A 392 -10.83 -1.09 12.34
C VAL A 392 -12.11 -1.82 12.72
N SER A 393 -12.70 -1.47 13.86
CA SER A 393 -13.90 -2.15 14.41
C SER A 393 -13.73 -3.67 14.42
N ASP A 394 -12.63 -4.14 15.02
CA ASP A 394 -12.24 -5.56 15.13
C ASP A 394 -12.02 -6.32 13.82
N ARG A 395 -12.06 -5.63 12.67
CA ARG A 395 -11.76 -6.21 11.36
C ARG A 395 -10.36 -5.82 10.91
N PRO A 396 -9.52 -6.79 10.47
CA PRO A 396 -8.21 -6.47 9.94
C PRO A 396 -8.31 -5.61 8.67
N VAL A 397 -7.38 -4.68 8.55
CA VAL A 397 -7.21 -3.85 7.36
C VAL A 397 -6.35 -4.60 6.35
N ALA A 398 -6.96 -4.96 5.21
CA ALA A 398 -6.22 -5.58 4.12
C ALA A 398 -5.48 -4.52 3.29
N PRO A 399 -4.22 -4.76 2.89
CA PRO A 399 -3.52 -3.85 1.99
C PRO A 399 -4.20 -3.79 0.62
N ARG A 400 -4.24 -2.60 0.01
CA ARG A 400 -4.54 -2.49 -1.41
C ARG A 400 -3.39 -3.08 -2.22
N MET A 401 -3.66 -4.19 -2.90
CA MET A 401 -2.71 -4.81 -3.83
C MET A 401 -2.74 -4.11 -5.19
N PRO A 402 -1.58 -3.82 -5.81
CA PRO A 402 -1.53 -3.27 -7.16
C PRO A 402 -1.92 -4.35 -8.19
N CYS A 403 -2.90 -4.04 -9.04
CA CYS A 403 -3.34 -4.93 -10.13
C CYS A 403 -2.51 -4.66 -11.41
N ILE A 404 -1.23 -5.03 -11.36
CA ILE A 404 -0.23 -4.74 -12.40
C ILE A 404 0.25 -6.00 -13.11
N TRP A 405 0.76 -5.84 -14.33
CA TRP A 405 1.47 -6.91 -15.03
C TRP A 405 2.67 -7.41 -14.23
N GLY A 406 2.98 -8.70 -14.34
CA GLY A 406 4.16 -9.28 -13.72
C GLY A 406 5.47 -8.74 -14.29
N GLU A 407 6.55 -8.81 -13.51
CA GLU A 407 7.88 -8.35 -13.92
C GLU A 407 8.45 -9.14 -15.12
N ASN A 408 7.96 -10.36 -15.31
CA ASN A 408 8.29 -11.23 -16.44
C ASN A 408 7.63 -10.78 -17.75
N ARG A 409 6.68 -9.83 -17.72
CA ARG A 409 6.00 -9.35 -18.94
C ARG A 409 6.83 -8.25 -19.59
N VAL A 410 7.24 -8.51 -20.83
CA VAL A 410 8.15 -7.65 -21.60
C VAL A 410 7.55 -7.40 -22.98
N VAL A 411 7.70 -6.18 -23.48
CA VAL A 411 7.34 -5.84 -24.86
C VAL A 411 8.58 -5.49 -25.67
N GLN A 412 8.65 -6.00 -26.90
CA GLN A 412 9.74 -5.68 -27.81
C GLN A 412 9.49 -4.32 -28.49
N ARG A 413 10.49 -3.45 -28.47
CA ARG A 413 10.51 -2.15 -29.16
C ARG A 413 11.82 -2.03 -29.95
N ARG A 414 11.91 -1.00 -30.81
CA ARG A 414 13.14 -0.72 -31.57
C ARG A 414 14.36 -0.51 -30.68
N GLU A 415 14.15 0.08 -29.50
CA GLU A 415 15.18 0.38 -28.49
C GLU A 415 15.56 -0.86 -27.64
N GLY A 416 14.86 -1.99 -27.81
CA GLY A 416 15.08 -3.22 -27.05
C GLY A 416 13.83 -3.73 -26.33
N ASN A 417 14.06 -4.66 -25.42
CA ASN A 417 13.03 -5.29 -24.60
C ASN A 417 12.72 -4.41 -23.38
N ILE A 418 11.46 -3.99 -23.23
CA ILE A 418 11.02 -3.12 -22.13
C ILE A 418 10.07 -3.90 -21.23
N ALA A 419 10.45 -4.07 -19.97
CA ALA A 419 9.61 -4.71 -18.97
C ALA A 419 8.41 -3.85 -18.57
N ALA A 420 7.28 -4.49 -18.29
CA ALA A 420 6.05 -3.84 -17.82
C ALA A 420 6.17 -3.29 -16.40
N VAL A 421 7.24 -3.65 -15.68
CA VAL A 421 7.61 -3.12 -14.36
C VAL A 421 9.06 -2.68 -14.42
N GLN A 422 9.34 -1.45 -13.98
CA GLN A 422 10.68 -0.90 -13.83
C GLN A 422 10.97 -0.66 -12.35
N ARG A 423 12.03 -1.28 -11.83
CA ARG A 423 12.49 -1.05 -10.46
C ARG A 423 13.25 0.26 -10.39
N LEU A 424 12.98 1.02 -9.34
CA LEU A 424 13.67 2.26 -9.02
C LEU A 424 14.54 2.02 -7.80
N ASP A 425 15.81 2.39 -7.92
CA ASP A 425 16.72 2.43 -6.79
C ASP A 425 17.86 3.42 -7.07
N ILE A 426 17.64 4.69 -6.72
CA ILE A 426 18.48 5.81 -7.15
C ILE A 426 18.88 6.64 -5.93
N VAL A 427 20.18 6.74 -5.67
CA VAL A 427 20.73 7.68 -4.69
C VAL A 427 20.87 9.05 -5.37
N LEU A 428 20.10 10.03 -4.91
CA LEU A 428 20.09 11.39 -5.46
C LEU A 428 21.22 12.24 -4.90
N ALA A 429 21.45 12.14 -3.59
CA ALA A 429 22.50 12.85 -2.89
C ALA A 429 22.86 12.12 -1.60
N THR A 430 24.09 12.32 -1.12
CA THR A 430 24.47 11.95 0.25
C THR A 430 24.59 13.24 1.05
N ARG A 431 24.03 13.26 2.27
CA ARG A 431 24.00 14.44 3.14
C ARG A 431 24.18 14.05 4.60
N TYR A 432 24.59 15.01 5.43
CA TYR A 432 24.57 14.83 6.88
C TYR A 432 23.18 15.07 7.44
N ARG A 433 22.72 14.23 8.35
CA ARG A 433 21.51 14.41 9.15
C ARG A 433 21.91 14.65 10.59
N CYS A 434 21.38 15.68 11.21
CA CYS A 434 21.64 15.93 12.62
C CYS A 434 20.90 14.92 13.50
N ARG A 435 21.59 14.28 14.45
CA ARG A 435 20.94 13.36 15.41
C ARG A 435 20.03 14.10 16.40
N ASN A 436 20.31 15.39 16.65
CA ASN A 436 19.55 16.20 17.60
C ASN A 436 18.25 16.73 16.99
N CYS A 437 18.32 17.42 15.84
CA CYS A 437 17.14 18.08 15.25
C CYS A 437 16.72 17.51 13.89
N ARG A 438 17.43 16.50 13.35
CA ARG A 438 17.21 15.87 12.03
C ARG A 438 17.28 16.80 10.81
N HIS A 439 17.67 18.05 11.01
CA HIS A 439 17.99 18.94 9.91
C HIS A 439 19.11 18.34 9.06
N THR A 440 18.96 18.45 7.74
CA THR A 440 19.89 17.89 6.78
C THR A 440 20.87 18.98 6.34
N SER A 441 22.16 18.73 6.51
CA SER A 441 23.24 19.63 6.10
C SER A 441 24.00 19.06 4.89
N PRO A 442 24.62 19.90 4.05
CA PRO A 442 25.55 19.46 3.01
C PRO A 442 26.71 18.62 3.56
N LEU A 443 27.35 17.83 2.70
CA LEU A 443 28.60 17.16 3.06
C LEU A 443 29.69 18.18 3.38
N GLY A 444 30.55 17.84 4.33
CA GLY A 444 31.61 18.72 4.83
C GLY A 444 31.15 19.76 5.87
N SER A 445 29.85 19.87 6.19
CA SER A 445 29.40 20.74 7.28
C SER A 445 29.99 20.30 8.63
N PRO A 446 30.66 21.20 9.38
CA PRO A 446 31.29 20.86 10.67
C PRO A 446 30.28 20.72 11.82
N HIS A 447 29.08 21.28 11.65
CA HIS A 447 27.97 21.23 12.60
C HIS A 447 26.63 21.32 11.85
N CYS A 448 25.55 21.01 12.54
CA CYS A 448 24.19 21.19 12.03
C CYS A 448 23.90 22.67 11.77
N LEU A 449 23.41 23.01 10.57
CA LEU A 449 23.10 24.40 10.21
C LEU A 449 21.91 24.99 10.98
N GLN A 450 21.05 24.13 11.56
CA GLN A 450 19.86 24.55 12.31
C GLN A 450 20.14 24.71 13.80
N CYS A 451 20.73 23.70 14.44
CA CYS A 451 20.87 23.66 15.90
C CYS A 451 22.32 23.72 16.39
N GLN A 452 23.29 23.87 15.48
CA GLN A 452 24.72 23.92 15.79
C GLN A 452 25.27 22.63 16.45
N GLY A 453 24.50 21.55 16.46
CA GLY A 453 24.91 20.26 17.02
C GLY A 453 25.97 19.58 16.18
N THR A 454 26.95 18.96 16.83
CA THR A 454 28.08 18.26 16.16
C THR A 454 27.80 16.79 15.86
N GLN A 455 26.71 16.24 16.39
CA GLN A 455 26.30 14.87 16.11
C GLN A 455 25.61 14.78 14.76
N LEU A 456 26.41 14.59 13.71
CA LEU A 456 25.96 14.41 12.33
C LEU A 456 26.15 12.96 11.91
N GLU A 457 25.15 12.38 11.25
CA GLU A 457 25.21 11.05 10.65
C GLU A 457 25.05 11.16 9.12
N LEU A 458 25.75 10.32 8.37
CA LEU A 458 25.62 10.26 6.91
C LEU A 458 24.30 9.59 6.53
N THR A 459 23.55 10.22 5.63
CA THR A 459 22.29 9.68 5.11
C THR A 459 22.21 9.86 3.60
N GLU A 460 21.72 8.83 2.92
CA GLU A 460 21.43 8.88 1.49
C GLU A 460 20.02 9.43 1.28
N GLN A 461 19.91 10.52 0.51
CA GLN A 461 18.65 10.91 -0.11
C GLN A 461 18.42 9.99 -1.31
N ARG A 462 17.48 9.06 -1.14
CA ARG A 462 17.24 7.98 -2.08
C ARG A 462 15.80 8.00 -2.56
N VAL A 463 15.60 7.66 -3.82
CA VAL A 463 14.30 7.37 -4.42
C VAL A 463 14.30 5.92 -4.85
N TRP A 464 13.35 5.14 -4.32
CA TRP A 464 13.28 3.72 -4.61
C TRP A 464 11.82 3.26 -4.73
N GLY A 465 11.62 2.08 -5.31
CA GLY A 465 10.28 1.51 -5.53
C GLY A 465 10.13 0.91 -6.92
N TRP A 466 9.02 1.18 -7.58
CA TRP A 466 8.76 0.68 -8.92
C TRP A 466 7.76 1.54 -9.69
N LEU A 467 7.92 1.59 -11.01
CA LEU A 467 6.89 2.01 -11.95
C LEU A 467 6.38 0.78 -12.67
N GLY A 468 5.12 0.78 -13.08
CA GLY A 468 4.54 -0.35 -13.74
C GLY A 468 3.30 -0.04 -14.55
N VAL A 469 2.77 -1.09 -15.16
CA VAL A 469 1.62 -1.03 -16.03
C VAL A 469 0.47 -1.83 -15.42
N GLN A 470 -0.65 -1.17 -15.21
CA GLN A 470 -1.89 -1.80 -14.76
C GLN A 470 -2.47 -2.71 -15.85
N ARG A 471 -3.16 -3.77 -15.42
CA ARG A 471 -3.77 -4.78 -16.29
C ARG A 471 -5.00 -4.27 -17.07
N TYR A 472 -5.53 -3.11 -16.72
CA TYR A 472 -6.74 -2.51 -17.30
C TYR A 472 -6.58 -0.99 -17.42
N LEU A 473 -7.53 -0.35 -18.13
CA LEU A 473 -7.62 1.10 -18.25
C LEU A 473 -8.65 1.66 -17.26
N HIS A 474 -8.33 2.79 -16.62
CA HIS A 474 -9.26 3.49 -15.72
C HIS A 474 -9.16 5.01 -15.83
N GLY A 475 -10.26 5.73 -15.55
CA GLY A 475 -10.26 7.21 -15.55
C GLY A 475 -9.64 7.83 -14.30
N SER A 476 -9.61 7.09 -13.19
CA SER A 476 -9.12 7.60 -11.89
C SER A 476 -8.18 6.66 -11.14
N ASP A 477 -8.03 5.41 -11.58
CA ASP A 477 -7.27 4.38 -10.84
C ASP A 477 -5.92 4.10 -11.51
N TYR A 478 -5.29 5.18 -11.97
CA TYR A 478 -3.94 5.23 -12.52
C TYR A 478 -3.25 6.47 -11.94
N GLY A 479 -1.92 6.52 -12.00
CA GLY A 479 -1.15 7.53 -11.29
C GLY A 479 -0.08 6.92 -10.40
N LEU A 480 0.80 7.79 -9.91
CA LEU A 480 1.95 7.42 -9.10
C LEU A 480 1.61 7.65 -7.63
N ASP A 481 1.80 6.62 -6.82
CA ASP A 481 1.73 6.75 -5.36
C ASP A 481 3.12 7.16 -4.84
N PHE A 482 3.17 8.24 -4.05
CA PHE A 482 4.39 8.70 -3.41
C PHE A 482 4.32 8.49 -1.90
N TYR A 483 5.36 7.90 -1.34
CA TYR A 483 5.44 7.46 0.04
C TYR A 483 6.50 8.21 0.81
N ARG A 484 6.20 8.45 2.08
CA ARG A 484 7.15 8.91 3.09
C ARG A 484 6.98 8.07 4.35
N ASN A 485 8.07 7.45 4.79
CA ASN A 485 8.13 6.51 5.92
C ASN A 485 7.07 5.40 5.81
N GLY A 486 6.84 4.89 4.59
CA GLY A 486 5.86 3.83 4.30
C GLY A 486 4.39 4.25 4.26
N ARG A 487 4.06 5.52 4.54
CA ARG A 487 2.71 6.10 4.37
C ARG A 487 2.62 6.83 3.03
N LYS A 488 1.53 6.62 2.27
CA LYS A 488 1.24 7.43 1.08
C LYS A 488 0.96 8.88 1.48
N VAL A 489 1.68 9.80 0.84
CA VAL A 489 1.44 11.25 0.91
C VAL A 489 0.60 11.67 -0.30
N LEU A 490 0.98 11.22 -1.49
CA LEU A 490 0.20 11.40 -2.71
C LEU A 490 -0.34 10.05 -3.17
N VAL A 491 -1.63 10.01 -3.52
CA VAL A 491 -2.34 8.81 -3.94
C VAL A 491 -2.76 8.97 -5.38
N ARG A 492 -2.33 8.04 -6.25
CA ARG A 492 -2.63 8.02 -7.68
C ARG A 492 -2.38 9.39 -8.33
N ASP A 493 -1.26 10.02 -7.95
CA ASP A 493 -0.93 11.34 -8.44
C ASP A 493 -0.70 11.32 -9.94
N LYS A 494 -1.25 12.35 -10.61
CA LYS A 494 -1.15 12.52 -12.06
C LYS A 494 -0.20 13.64 -12.44
N GLY A 495 0.37 14.36 -11.48
CA GLY A 495 1.22 15.54 -11.71
C GLY A 495 2.37 15.27 -12.67
N LEU A 496 3.00 14.09 -12.56
CA LEU A 496 4.12 13.73 -13.45
C LEU A 496 3.71 13.36 -14.89
N PHE A 497 2.40 13.33 -15.18
CA PHE A 497 1.87 13.16 -16.53
C PHE A 497 1.54 14.49 -17.24
N PHE A 498 1.82 15.62 -16.59
CA PHE A 498 1.77 16.93 -17.21
C PHE A 498 3.18 17.38 -17.59
N PHE A 499 3.27 18.25 -18.59
CA PHE A 499 4.49 18.99 -18.91
C PHE A 499 4.17 20.48 -18.88
N GLU A 500 4.96 21.23 -18.12
CA GLU A 500 4.88 22.68 -18.04
C GLU A 500 5.94 23.30 -18.95
N ASP A 501 5.48 24.10 -19.91
CA ASP A 501 6.29 24.86 -20.86
C ASP A 501 6.20 26.37 -20.54
N GLY A 502 6.50 26.72 -19.29
CA GLY A 502 6.33 28.07 -18.73
C GLY A 502 5.02 28.25 -17.94
N PRO A 503 4.84 29.43 -17.31
CA PRO A 503 3.81 29.67 -16.29
C PRO A 503 2.36 29.49 -16.76
N ASP A 504 2.07 29.70 -18.04
CA ASP A 504 0.69 29.64 -18.58
C ASP A 504 0.46 28.46 -19.53
N ARG A 505 1.42 27.54 -19.67
CA ARG A 505 1.37 26.45 -20.65
C ARG A 505 1.59 25.10 -19.97
N SER A 506 0.51 24.52 -19.46
CA SER A 506 0.49 23.14 -18.99
C SER A 506 -0.20 22.24 -20.01
N MET A 507 0.43 21.13 -20.36
CA MET A 507 -0.09 20.15 -21.32
C MET A 507 -0.15 18.76 -20.71
N VAL A 508 -1.27 18.06 -20.91
CA VAL A 508 -1.41 16.64 -20.56
C VAL A 508 -0.56 15.81 -21.53
N GLU A 509 0.42 15.08 -21.01
CA GLU A 509 1.20 14.12 -21.78
C GLU A 509 0.67 12.68 -21.68
N TYR A 510 -0.09 12.36 -20.63
CA TYR A 510 -0.69 11.03 -20.47
C TYR A 510 -1.98 11.05 -19.61
N PRO A 511 -3.06 10.35 -20.04
CA PRO A 511 -3.23 9.63 -21.29
C PRO A 511 -3.50 10.56 -22.48
N VAL A 512 -2.96 10.24 -23.65
CA VAL A 512 -3.16 10.99 -24.92
C VAL A 512 -3.88 10.17 -25.99
N ASP A 513 -3.81 8.84 -25.89
CA ASP A 513 -4.49 7.93 -26.82
C ASP A 513 -5.90 7.63 -26.29
N GLY A 514 -6.89 7.58 -27.18
CA GLY A 514 -8.27 7.22 -26.80
C GLY A 514 -8.38 5.77 -26.31
N PRO A 515 -9.32 5.45 -25.40
CA PRO A 515 -10.13 6.36 -24.57
C PRO A 515 -9.27 7.13 -23.54
N ALA A 516 -9.75 8.27 -23.03
CA ALA A 516 -9.08 9.11 -22.02
C ALA A 516 -8.99 8.45 -20.62
N LYS A 517 -8.43 7.24 -20.57
CA LYS A 517 -8.21 6.40 -19.41
C LYS A 517 -6.72 6.02 -19.39
N GLY A 518 -6.13 6.00 -18.19
CA GLY A 518 -4.74 5.63 -18.00
C GLY A 518 -4.57 4.24 -17.39
N ARG A 519 -3.32 3.78 -17.36
CA ARG A 519 -2.87 2.50 -16.78
C ARG A 519 -1.42 2.53 -16.27
N LEU A 520 -0.68 3.61 -16.50
CA LEU A 520 0.64 3.77 -15.88
C LEU A 520 0.46 4.05 -14.39
N VAL A 521 1.12 3.26 -13.57
CA VAL A 521 1.06 3.33 -12.11
C VAL A 521 2.46 3.21 -11.51
N GLY A 522 2.62 3.60 -10.26
CA GLY A 522 3.90 3.43 -9.58
C GLY A 522 3.78 3.57 -8.08
N GLU A 523 4.81 3.08 -7.41
CA GLU A 523 5.04 3.22 -5.99
C GLU A 523 6.46 3.76 -5.80
N ILE A 524 6.56 4.97 -5.29
CA ILE A 524 7.80 5.73 -5.19
C ILE A 524 7.99 6.15 -3.75
N HIS A 525 9.07 5.72 -3.12
CA HIS A 525 9.43 6.06 -1.76
C HIS A 525 10.49 7.16 -1.76
N CYS A 526 10.20 8.25 -1.06
CA CYS A 526 11.02 9.46 -1.02
C CYS A 526 11.03 10.09 0.38
N ASP A 527 11.51 9.32 1.36
CA ASP A 527 11.39 9.63 2.80
C ASP A 527 12.01 10.97 3.23
N HIS A 528 12.98 11.45 2.45
CA HIS A 528 13.74 12.66 2.68
C HIS A 528 13.03 13.95 2.22
N VAL A 529 11.93 13.84 1.46
CA VAL A 529 11.23 15.01 0.93
C VAL A 529 10.30 15.61 2.01
N PRO A 530 10.34 16.92 2.26
CA PRO A 530 9.43 17.59 3.18
C PRO A 530 7.97 17.49 2.73
N VAL A 531 7.04 17.47 3.70
CA VAL A 531 5.58 17.44 3.44
C VAL A 531 4.89 18.57 4.19
N ASN A 532 3.70 18.94 3.74
CA ASN A 532 2.83 19.82 4.51
C ASN A 532 2.43 19.17 5.86
N PHE A 533 1.97 19.95 6.82
CA PHE A 533 1.68 19.45 8.17
C PHE A 533 0.53 18.42 8.22
N THR A 534 -0.35 18.38 7.21
CA THR A 534 -1.42 17.36 7.06
C THR A 534 -0.96 16.09 6.34
N LYS A 535 0.28 16.05 5.85
CA LYS A 535 0.87 14.94 5.08
C LYS A 535 0.03 14.54 3.86
N THR A 536 -0.55 15.53 3.19
CA THR A 536 -1.35 15.35 1.96
C THR A 536 -0.65 15.91 0.72
N ALA A 537 0.46 16.62 0.88
CA ALA A 537 1.27 17.13 -0.21
C ALA A 537 2.74 17.19 0.20
N PHE A 538 3.64 17.05 -0.79
CA PHE A 538 5.04 17.39 -0.62
C PHE A 538 5.24 18.90 -0.78
N ASP A 539 6.35 19.40 -0.28
CA ASP A 539 6.82 20.74 -0.62
C ASP A 539 7.35 20.70 -2.07
N TYR A 540 6.53 21.19 -3.02
CA TYR A 540 6.83 21.13 -4.45
C TYR A 540 7.97 22.06 -4.87
N ASP A 541 8.28 23.09 -4.09
CA ASP A 541 9.37 24.03 -4.34
C ASP A 541 10.72 23.51 -3.82
N SER A 542 10.66 22.52 -2.92
CA SER A 542 11.85 21.92 -2.33
C SER A 542 12.81 21.35 -3.40
N PRO A 543 14.14 21.57 -3.25
CA PRO A 543 15.14 20.92 -4.09
C PRO A 543 15.01 19.40 -4.11
N GLU A 544 14.63 18.82 -2.96
CA GLU A 544 14.42 17.39 -2.78
C GLU A 544 13.31 16.88 -3.70
N TRP A 545 12.13 17.51 -3.71
CA TRP A 545 11.02 17.12 -4.59
C TRP A 545 11.42 17.24 -6.06
N ARG A 546 12.04 18.36 -6.45
CA ARG A 546 12.52 18.56 -7.84
C ARG A 546 13.50 17.46 -8.27
N ALA A 547 14.37 17.01 -7.38
CA ALA A 547 15.28 15.89 -7.67
C ALA A 547 14.54 14.56 -7.86
N VAL A 548 13.48 14.28 -7.06
CA VAL A 548 12.61 13.12 -7.26
C VAL A 548 11.93 13.17 -8.63
N VAL A 549 11.32 14.31 -8.98
CA VAL A 549 10.67 14.51 -10.29
C VAL A 549 11.66 14.27 -11.42
N HIS A 550 12.86 14.85 -11.33
CA HIS A 550 13.89 14.67 -12.35
C HIS A 550 14.33 13.21 -12.49
N ALA A 551 14.53 12.49 -11.39
CA ALA A 551 14.94 11.08 -11.42
C ALA A 551 13.87 10.15 -12.01
N VAL A 552 12.59 10.41 -11.72
CA VAL A 552 11.47 9.55 -12.16
C VAL A 552 11.01 9.90 -13.57
N ARG A 553 10.78 11.19 -13.85
CA ARG A 553 10.15 11.71 -15.07
C ARG A 553 11.16 12.28 -16.06
N GLY A 554 12.31 12.78 -15.60
CA GLY A 554 13.27 13.49 -16.43
C GLY A 554 12.87 14.95 -16.70
N PRO A 555 13.81 15.77 -17.22
CA PRO A 555 13.64 17.22 -17.33
C PRO A 555 12.78 17.68 -18.52
N GLY A 556 12.63 16.85 -19.56
CA GLY A 556 11.92 17.21 -20.79
C GLY A 556 10.60 16.46 -20.98
N PRO A 557 9.85 16.75 -22.05
CA PRO A 557 8.62 16.04 -22.38
C PRO A 557 8.80 14.51 -22.44
N LEU A 558 7.77 13.75 -22.04
CA LEU A 558 7.73 12.29 -22.14
C LEU A 558 7.70 11.82 -23.59
N ALA A 559 7.02 12.58 -24.47
CA ALA A 559 6.91 12.27 -25.89
C ALA A 559 8.16 12.72 -26.68
N PRO A 560 8.89 11.83 -27.38
CA PRO A 560 10.13 12.19 -28.07
C PRO A 560 9.98 13.29 -29.13
N ARG A 561 8.91 13.23 -29.93
CA ARG A 561 8.61 14.27 -30.94
C ARG A 561 8.37 15.63 -30.29
N HIS A 562 7.76 15.63 -29.10
CA HIS A 562 7.51 16.86 -28.36
C HIS A 562 8.80 17.43 -27.77
N ALA A 563 9.63 16.58 -27.16
CA ALA A 563 10.94 16.96 -26.66
C ALA A 563 11.81 17.57 -27.76
N GLN A 564 11.87 16.93 -28.94
CA GLN A 564 12.61 17.44 -30.09
C GLN A 564 12.10 18.83 -30.55
N ARG A 565 10.78 19.02 -30.62
CA ARG A 565 10.18 20.30 -31.03
C ARG A 565 10.55 21.45 -30.09
N LEU A 566 10.70 21.15 -28.79
CA LEU A 566 11.05 22.14 -27.77
C LEU A 566 12.57 22.19 -27.48
N GLY A 567 13.40 21.50 -28.27
CA GLY A 567 14.86 21.52 -28.11
C GLY A 567 15.42 20.71 -26.94
N TYR A 568 14.63 19.83 -26.34
CA TYR A 568 15.09 18.93 -25.27
C TYR A 568 15.79 17.69 -25.84
N ALA A 569 16.77 17.18 -25.10
CA ALA A 569 17.33 15.86 -25.35
C ALA A 569 16.25 14.77 -25.21
N PRO A 570 16.38 13.62 -25.90
CA PRO A 570 15.47 12.50 -25.73
C PRO A 570 15.35 12.08 -24.26
N ASN A 571 14.12 12.05 -23.74
CA ASN A 571 13.89 11.71 -22.34
C ASN A 571 14.04 10.20 -22.11
N THR A 572 15.09 9.82 -21.39
CA THR A 572 15.44 8.43 -21.07
C THR A 572 15.03 8.00 -19.66
N SER A 573 14.24 8.82 -18.96
CA SER A 573 13.79 8.49 -17.60
C SER A 573 12.99 7.19 -17.55
N PRO A 574 12.88 6.56 -16.36
CA PRO A 574 12.06 5.37 -16.18
C PRO A 574 10.60 5.57 -16.63
N LEU A 575 10.00 6.71 -16.28
CA LEU A 575 8.62 7.01 -16.67
C LEU A 575 8.48 7.22 -18.18
N ALA A 576 9.41 7.94 -18.82
CA ALA A 576 9.41 8.15 -20.26
C ALA A 576 9.57 6.82 -21.03
N THR A 577 10.39 5.90 -20.50
CA THR A 577 10.59 4.58 -21.08
C THR A 577 9.31 3.74 -21.01
N LEU A 578 8.61 3.71 -19.87
CA LEU A 578 7.30 3.06 -19.77
C LEU A 578 6.25 3.72 -20.66
N PHE A 579 6.22 5.06 -20.71
CA PHE A 579 5.30 5.81 -21.56
C PHE A 579 5.47 5.43 -23.04
N ARG A 580 6.70 5.43 -23.56
CA ARG A 580 6.96 5.02 -24.96
C ARG A 580 6.53 3.59 -25.24
N ALA A 581 6.70 2.70 -24.26
CA ALA A 581 6.37 1.30 -24.41
C ALA A 581 4.86 1.02 -24.31
N PHE A 582 4.14 1.64 -23.38
CA PHE A 582 2.81 1.18 -22.95
C PHE A 582 1.70 2.23 -23.04
N ARG A 583 1.95 3.41 -23.62
CA ARG A 583 0.89 4.44 -23.77
C ARG A 583 -0.27 4.02 -24.68
N ARG A 584 0.02 3.22 -25.71
CA ARG A 584 -0.95 2.84 -26.73
C ARG A 584 -1.92 1.80 -26.20
N ASN A 585 -3.18 1.94 -26.59
CA ASN A 585 -4.28 1.10 -26.13
C ASN A 585 -4.71 0.03 -27.14
N ASP A 586 -3.96 -0.17 -28.24
CA ASP A 586 -4.32 -1.21 -29.20
C ASP A 586 -4.19 -2.60 -28.55
N PRO A 587 -5.18 -3.50 -28.76
CA PRO A 587 -5.16 -4.85 -28.21
C PRO A 587 -3.98 -5.68 -28.72
N GLY A 588 -3.63 -6.71 -27.96
CA GLY A 588 -2.53 -7.63 -28.28
C GLY A 588 -1.36 -7.57 -27.29
N LEU A 589 -0.42 -8.51 -27.45
CA LEU A 589 0.79 -8.63 -26.63
C LEU A 589 1.74 -7.46 -26.84
N ARG A 590 1.72 -6.84 -28.02
CA ARG A 590 2.59 -5.69 -28.32
C ARG A 590 2.41 -4.55 -27.32
N ASN A 591 1.20 -4.33 -26.80
CA ASN A 591 0.91 -3.29 -25.80
C ASN A 591 0.43 -3.87 -24.45
N LEU A 592 0.37 -5.20 -24.32
CA LEU A 592 -0.25 -5.88 -23.17
C LEU A 592 -1.67 -5.36 -22.90
N ILE A 593 -2.52 -5.35 -23.93
CA ILE A 593 -3.93 -4.98 -23.82
C ILE A 593 -4.76 -6.23 -24.17
N PRO A 594 -5.65 -6.69 -23.27
CA PRO A 594 -6.59 -7.77 -23.58
C PRO A 594 -7.45 -7.49 -24.81
N GLY A 595 -7.63 -8.48 -25.67
CA GLY A 595 -8.50 -8.42 -26.84
C GLY A 595 -9.19 -9.76 -27.11
N ASP A 596 -10.05 -9.80 -28.11
CA ASP A 596 -10.80 -11.00 -28.53
C ASP A 596 -10.50 -11.43 -29.97
N GLY A 597 -9.41 -10.93 -30.55
CA GLY A 597 -9.07 -11.08 -31.98
C GLY A 597 -9.67 -10.02 -32.90
N ALA A 598 -10.67 -9.25 -32.44
CA ALA A 598 -11.28 -8.18 -33.24
C ALA A 598 -11.18 -6.80 -32.57
N LYS A 599 -11.45 -6.71 -31.27
CA LYS A 599 -11.48 -5.47 -30.49
C LYS A 599 -10.76 -5.61 -29.15
N ALA A 600 -10.53 -4.48 -28.50
CA ALA A 600 -10.00 -4.45 -27.15
C ALA A 600 -11.09 -4.73 -26.10
N LEU A 601 -10.74 -5.48 -25.05
CA LEU A 601 -11.63 -5.87 -23.96
C LEU A 601 -11.48 -4.95 -22.73
N HIS A 602 -11.58 -3.63 -22.94
CA HIS A 602 -11.29 -2.66 -21.87
C HIS A 602 -12.22 -2.77 -20.65
N ASP A 603 -13.52 -2.88 -20.86
CA ASP A 603 -14.50 -2.94 -19.76
C ASP A 603 -14.47 -4.30 -19.04
N GLU A 604 -14.22 -5.38 -19.77
CA GLU A 604 -14.02 -6.71 -19.18
C GLU A 604 -12.74 -6.75 -18.33
N ALA A 605 -11.63 -6.22 -18.84
CA ALA A 605 -10.38 -6.13 -18.09
C ALA A 605 -10.56 -5.32 -16.79
N ALA A 606 -11.39 -4.27 -16.80
CA ALA A 606 -11.73 -3.50 -15.60
C ALA A 606 -12.59 -4.32 -14.62
N ALA A 607 -13.59 -5.07 -15.11
CA ALA A 607 -14.40 -5.97 -14.30
C ALA A 607 -13.56 -7.10 -13.66
N TRP A 608 -12.57 -7.63 -14.39
CA TRP A 608 -11.61 -8.60 -13.86
C TRP A 608 -10.78 -8.02 -12.71
N ALA A 609 -10.44 -6.73 -12.78
CA ALA A 609 -9.72 -6.05 -11.71
C ALA A 609 -10.57 -5.85 -10.45
N GLU A 610 -11.89 -5.71 -10.59
CA GLU A 610 -12.79 -5.74 -9.42
C GLU A 610 -12.81 -7.11 -8.75
N ARG A 611 -12.77 -8.20 -9.53
CA ARG A 611 -12.66 -9.57 -9.00
C ARG A 611 -11.32 -9.81 -8.33
N PHE A 612 -10.23 -9.31 -8.91
CA PHE A 612 -8.91 -9.28 -8.27
C PHE A 612 -8.97 -8.62 -6.88
N ARG A 613 -9.58 -7.42 -6.78
CA ARG A 613 -9.72 -6.70 -5.50
C ARG A 613 -10.59 -7.42 -4.47
N LYS A 614 -11.52 -8.26 -4.91
CA LYS A 614 -12.34 -9.11 -4.05
C LYS A 614 -11.62 -10.40 -3.59
N GLY A 615 -10.40 -10.65 -4.08
CA GLY A 615 -9.63 -11.84 -3.73
C GLY A 615 -10.02 -13.09 -4.50
N ASP A 616 -10.71 -12.97 -5.65
CA ASP A 616 -11.07 -14.13 -6.47
C ASP A 616 -9.79 -14.82 -6.99
N PRO A 617 -9.56 -16.12 -6.66
CA PRO A 617 -8.36 -16.85 -7.04
C PRO A 617 -8.08 -16.85 -8.54
N ALA A 618 -9.12 -16.88 -9.38
CA ALA A 618 -9.00 -16.93 -10.84
C ALA A 618 -8.45 -15.64 -11.46
N TYR A 619 -8.35 -14.56 -10.67
CA TYR A 619 -7.94 -13.22 -11.12
C TYR A 619 -6.70 -12.70 -10.38
N GLN A 620 -6.12 -13.48 -9.47
CA GLN A 620 -4.95 -13.04 -8.71
C GLN A 620 -3.69 -12.93 -9.58
N SER A 621 -3.46 -13.90 -10.48
CA SER A 621 -2.38 -13.82 -11.47
C SER A 621 -2.75 -12.91 -12.65
N ASP A 622 -1.74 -12.53 -13.44
CA ASP A 622 -1.94 -11.75 -14.67
C ASP A 622 -2.25 -12.65 -15.89
N ASP A 623 -2.30 -13.97 -15.72
CA ASP A 623 -2.44 -14.94 -16.81
C ASP A 623 -3.73 -14.73 -17.60
N LYS A 624 -4.84 -14.46 -16.93
CA LYS A 624 -6.12 -14.22 -17.61
C LYS A 624 -6.08 -13.01 -18.56
N TRP A 625 -5.41 -11.93 -18.15
CA TRP A 625 -5.21 -10.77 -19.01
C TRP A 625 -4.23 -11.11 -20.13
N TYR A 626 -3.18 -11.87 -19.82
CA TYR A 626 -2.18 -12.27 -20.79
C TYR A 626 -2.76 -13.16 -21.88
N GLU A 627 -3.54 -14.17 -21.51
CA GLU A 627 -4.24 -15.08 -22.42
C GLU A 627 -5.17 -14.33 -23.35
N ALA A 628 -5.91 -13.33 -22.86
CA ALA A 628 -6.74 -12.48 -23.71
C ALA A 628 -5.90 -11.61 -24.67
N ALA A 629 -4.76 -11.08 -24.22
CA ALA A 629 -3.86 -10.34 -25.10
C ALA A 629 -3.21 -11.26 -26.15
N LEU A 630 -2.84 -12.48 -25.77
CA LEU A 630 -2.31 -13.51 -26.68
C LEU A 630 -3.37 -13.98 -27.66
N ALA A 631 -4.60 -14.26 -27.21
CA ALA A 631 -5.70 -14.70 -28.07
C ALA A 631 -6.06 -13.65 -29.13
N HIS A 632 -5.79 -12.38 -28.88
CA HIS A 632 -5.94 -11.33 -29.89
C HIS A 632 -4.89 -11.44 -31.01
N ASP A 633 -3.63 -11.71 -30.67
CA ASP A 633 -2.54 -11.82 -31.65
C ASP A 633 -2.49 -13.21 -32.33
N THR A 634 -2.91 -14.24 -31.60
CA THR A 634 -3.06 -15.61 -32.07
C THR A 634 -4.53 -16.00 -31.94
N PRO A 635 -5.43 -15.40 -32.73
CA PRO A 635 -6.80 -15.88 -32.77
C PRO A 635 -6.73 -17.35 -33.14
N ARG A 636 -7.33 -18.22 -32.31
CA ARG A 636 -7.44 -19.64 -32.67
C ARG A 636 -7.97 -19.66 -34.10
N PRO A 637 -7.39 -20.46 -35.02
CA PRO A 637 -8.08 -20.73 -36.27
C PRO A 637 -9.46 -21.18 -35.84
N ALA A 638 -10.49 -20.47 -36.32
CA ALA A 638 -11.85 -20.78 -35.96
C ALA A 638 -12.00 -22.29 -36.10
N VAL A 639 -12.35 -22.98 -35.01
CA VAL A 639 -13.08 -24.23 -35.22
C VAL A 639 -14.25 -23.75 -36.05
N VAL A 640 -14.24 -24.11 -37.33
CA VAL A 640 -15.34 -23.86 -38.23
C VAL A 640 -16.47 -24.74 -37.70
N ALA A 641 -17.10 -24.32 -36.60
CA ALA A 641 -18.55 -24.37 -36.55
C ALA A 641 -18.94 -23.66 -37.82
N ALA A 642 -19.47 -24.43 -38.78
CA ALA A 642 -19.85 -23.99 -40.12
C ALA A 642 -20.17 -22.50 -40.09
N ALA A 643 -19.35 -21.69 -40.78
CA ALA A 643 -19.56 -20.26 -40.85
C ALA A 643 -21.02 -20.06 -41.23
N ASP A 644 -21.77 -19.54 -40.28
CA ASP A 644 -23.15 -19.25 -40.48
C ASP A 644 -23.20 -17.96 -41.30
N ASP A 645 -23.17 -18.10 -42.63
CA ASP A 645 -23.15 -17.00 -43.61
C ASP A 645 -24.44 -16.14 -43.59
N ARG A 646 -25.36 -16.42 -42.66
CA ARG A 646 -26.62 -15.70 -42.47
C ARG A 646 -26.40 -14.29 -41.91
N ILE A 647 -27.11 -13.31 -42.48
CA ILE A 647 -27.01 -11.89 -42.13
C ILE A 647 -27.55 -11.65 -40.72
N ASP A 648 -26.78 -10.99 -39.83
CA ASP A 648 -27.22 -10.64 -38.48
C ASP A 648 -27.92 -9.28 -38.44
N LEU A 649 -29.25 -9.28 -38.33
CA LEU A 649 -30.06 -8.05 -38.38
C LEU A 649 -29.74 -7.07 -37.24
N VAL A 650 -29.29 -7.55 -36.08
CA VAL A 650 -28.97 -6.71 -34.91
C VAL A 650 -27.63 -5.97 -35.10
N SER A 651 -26.78 -6.49 -35.98
CA SER A 651 -25.43 -5.99 -36.24
C SER A 651 -25.37 -5.06 -37.46
N LEU A 652 -26.44 -4.99 -38.27
CA LEU A 652 -26.56 -4.05 -39.39
C LEU A 652 -26.50 -2.59 -38.91
N SER A 653 -25.98 -1.70 -39.77
CA SER A 653 -26.13 -0.25 -39.55
C SER A 653 -27.61 0.14 -39.61
N PRO A 654 -28.04 1.22 -38.95
CA PRO A 654 -29.41 1.72 -39.08
C PRO A 654 -29.82 1.92 -40.55
N GLU A 655 -28.92 2.47 -41.36
CA GLU A 655 -29.15 2.74 -42.77
C GLU A 655 -29.34 1.44 -43.60
N ASP A 656 -28.47 0.43 -43.37
CA ASP A 656 -28.57 -0.86 -44.08
C ASP A 656 -29.85 -1.63 -43.70
N LEU A 657 -30.25 -1.54 -42.43
CA LEU A 657 -31.47 -2.15 -41.93
C LEU A 657 -32.71 -1.45 -42.53
N ASP A 658 -32.71 -0.12 -42.58
CA ASP A 658 -33.78 0.66 -43.21
C ASP A 658 -33.92 0.30 -44.70
N ASP A 659 -32.81 0.22 -45.43
CA ASP A 659 -32.80 -0.16 -46.85
C ASP A 659 -33.24 -1.62 -47.08
N LEU A 660 -32.92 -2.53 -46.16
CA LEU A 660 -33.36 -3.92 -46.21
C LEU A 660 -34.87 -4.06 -45.96
N VAL A 661 -35.39 -3.38 -44.94
CA VAL A 661 -36.82 -3.38 -44.61
C VAL A 661 -37.64 -2.66 -45.68
N HIS A 662 -37.10 -1.60 -46.27
CA HIS A 662 -37.72 -0.92 -47.41
C HIS A 662 -37.84 -1.85 -48.62
N ARG A 663 -36.79 -2.61 -48.96
CA ARG A 663 -36.83 -3.62 -50.02
C ARG A 663 -37.87 -4.71 -49.75
N LEU A 664 -37.94 -5.21 -48.51
CA LEU A 664 -38.95 -6.19 -48.11
C LEU A 664 -40.37 -5.65 -48.26
N CYS A 665 -40.59 -4.40 -47.82
CA CYS A 665 -41.89 -3.73 -47.92
C CYS A 665 -42.30 -3.54 -49.38
N MET A 666 -41.35 -3.27 -50.27
CA MET A 666 -41.59 -3.14 -51.70
C MET A 666 -41.99 -4.45 -52.36
N GLU A 667 -41.36 -5.55 -51.96
CA GLU A 667 -41.70 -6.91 -52.43
C GLU A 667 -43.10 -7.34 -51.96
N LEU A 668 -43.45 -7.04 -50.71
CA LEU A 668 -44.73 -7.43 -50.11
C LEU A 668 -45.96 -6.70 -50.68
N HIS A 669 -45.78 -5.47 -51.17
CA HIS A 669 -46.91 -4.59 -51.50
C HIS A 669 -47.00 -4.16 -52.97
N GLY A 670 -46.00 -4.44 -53.81
CA GLY A 670 -46.08 -4.33 -55.28
C GLY A 670 -46.37 -2.93 -55.88
N THR A 671 -45.31 -2.24 -56.37
CA THR A 671 -45.26 -0.93 -57.09
C THR A 671 -45.51 0.35 -56.26
N THR A 672 -44.86 1.51 -56.51
CA THR A 672 -44.29 2.11 -57.74
C THR A 672 -42.92 2.80 -57.59
N GLU A 673 -42.14 2.73 -58.67
CA GLU A 673 -41.11 3.70 -59.07
C GLU A 673 -41.62 5.16 -58.96
N GLY A 674 -40.78 6.08 -58.45
CA GLY A 674 -40.89 7.50 -58.80
C GLY A 674 -41.55 8.47 -57.80
N GLY A 675 -41.40 8.29 -56.49
CA GLY A 675 -41.67 9.34 -55.51
C GLY A 675 -40.51 9.51 -54.52
N PRO A 676 -40.06 10.74 -54.17
CA PRO A 676 -38.95 10.94 -53.25
C PRO A 676 -39.29 10.40 -51.85
N ARG A 677 -38.27 9.85 -51.15
CA ARG A 677 -38.28 9.69 -49.69
C ARG A 677 -38.61 11.05 -49.08
N GLU A 678 -39.85 11.28 -48.67
CA GLU A 678 -40.21 12.50 -47.95
C GLU A 678 -39.81 12.29 -46.49
N LEU A 679 -38.60 12.72 -46.14
CA LEU A 679 -38.10 12.78 -44.76
C LEU A 679 -38.90 13.85 -44.01
N ILE A 680 -39.86 13.42 -43.19
CA ILE A 680 -40.65 14.33 -42.35
C ILE A 680 -40.11 14.28 -40.91
N GLY A 681 -39.52 15.40 -40.47
CA GLY A 681 -39.11 15.66 -39.08
C GLY A 681 -37.63 15.37 -38.76
N PRO A 682 -37.10 15.90 -37.63
CA PRO A 682 -35.72 15.67 -37.22
C PRO A 682 -35.60 14.35 -36.44
N GLY A 683 -34.95 13.34 -37.03
CA GLY A 683 -34.68 12.04 -36.40
C GLY A 683 -34.60 10.88 -37.40
N PRO A 684 -34.11 9.68 -36.99
CA PRO A 684 -33.76 8.61 -37.93
C PRO A 684 -35.01 8.05 -38.66
N ALA A 685 -34.90 8.05 -40.00
CA ALA A 685 -35.67 7.38 -41.05
C ALA A 685 -37.12 6.95 -40.76
N THR A 686 -38.05 7.90 -40.72
CA THR A 686 -39.47 7.61 -40.99
C THR A 686 -39.68 7.66 -42.50
N THR A 687 -40.10 6.55 -43.12
CA THR A 687 -40.44 6.51 -44.55
C THR A 687 -41.96 6.55 -44.71
N VAL A 688 -42.47 7.57 -45.42
CA VAL A 688 -43.88 7.61 -45.81
C VAL A 688 -44.04 6.93 -47.17
N LEU A 689 -44.84 5.87 -47.20
CA LEU A 689 -45.20 5.12 -48.40
C LEU A 689 -46.59 5.55 -48.88
N ARG A 690 -46.84 5.47 -50.19
CA ARG A 690 -48.18 5.68 -50.76
C ARG A 690 -48.65 4.39 -51.40
N ASP A 691 -49.84 3.95 -51.05
CA ASP A 691 -50.50 2.83 -51.70
C ASP A 691 -51.21 3.32 -52.98
N ARG A 692 -50.78 2.84 -54.15
CA ARG A 692 -51.51 3.04 -55.41
C ARG A 692 -51.49 1.75 -56.22
N PRO A 693 -52.55 0.94 -56.07
CA PRO A 693 -53.37 0.68 -57.25
C PRO A 693 -54.85 1.10 -57.16
N THR A 694 -55.44 1.40 -55.98
CA THR A 694 -56.89 1.74 -55.92
C THR A 694 -57.39 2.79 -54.90
N THR A 695 -56.62 3.23 -53.89
CA THR A 695 -57.17 4.14 -52.82
C THR A 695 -56.39 5.43 -52.54
N GLY A 696 -55.09 5.52 -52.88
CA GLY A 696 -54.29 6.74 -52.66
C GLY A 696 -53.93 7.02 -51.19
N GLU A 697 -54.03 6.01 -50.33
CA GLU A 697 -53.78 6.08 -48.91
C GLU A 697 -52.28 6.21 -48.57
N ARG A 698 -51.96 6.95 -47.49
CA ARG A 698 -50.60 7.12 -46.99
C ARG A 698 -50.32 6.16 -45.86
N TRP A 699 -49.19 5.46 -45.92
CA TRP A 699 -48.73 4.57 -44.87
C TRP A 699 -47.40 5.08 -44.28
N VAL A 700 -47.17 4.88 -42.99
CA VAL A 700 -45.90 5.23 -42.34
C VAL A 700 -45.14 3.95 -41.99
N LEU A 701 -43.94 3.81 -42.53
CA LEU A 701 -43.01 2.74 -42.19
C LEU A 701 -41.88 3.32 -41.34
N GLN A 702 -41.66 2.74 -40.16
CA GLN A 702 -40.52 3.08 -39.32
C GLN A 702 -39.78 1.80 -38.92
N CYS A 703 -38.46 1.80 -39.08
CA CYS A 703 -37.62 0.73 -38.56
C CYS A 703 -36.78 1.23 -37.38
N ARG A 704 -36.60 0.36 -36.38
CA ARG A 704 -35.82 0.65 -35.18
C ARG A 704 -34.93 -0.53 -34.81
N ARG A 705 -33.63 -0.31 -34.85
CA ARG A 705 -32.63 -1.28 -34.38
C ARG A 705 -32.58 -1.28 -32.86
N ASN A 706 -33.08 -2.36 -32.26
CA ASN A 706 -33.13 -2.56 -30.81
C ASN A 706 -32.55 -3.92 -30.42
N ARG A 707 -31.97 -3.99 -29.21
CA ARG A 707 -31.43 -5.23 -28.60
C ARG A 707 -32.26 -5.73 -27.42
N HIS A 708 -33.21 -4.92 -26.98
CA HIS A 708 -34.07 -5.15 -25.82
C HIS A 708 -35.51 -4.82 -26.19
N VAL A 709 -36.44 -5.06 -25.27
CA VAL A 709 -37.86 -4.73 -25.46
C VAL A 709 -38.04 -3.28 -25.95
N VAL A 710 -38.85 -3.10 -27.00
CA VAL A 710 -39.15 -1.76 -27.52
C VAL A 710 -40.13 -1.06 -26.57
N PRO A 711 -39.80 0.15 -26.07
CA PRO A 711 -40.68 0.90 -25.17
C PRO A 711 -42.00 1.31 -25.83
N LEU A 712 -43.09 1.34 -25.05
CA LEU A 712 -44.43 1.74 -25.51
C LEU A 712 -44.46 3.15 -26.14
N GLU A 713 -43.64 4.06 -25.61
CA GLU A 713 -43.51 5.43 -26.14
C GLU A 713 -43.09 5.47 -27.61
N THR A 714 -42.37 4.46 -28.11
CA THR A 714 -41.99 4.36 -29.53
C THR A 714 -43.23 4.10 -30.40
N VAL A 715 -44.16 3.27 -29.93
CA VAL A 715 -45.41 2.97 -30.65
C VAL A 715 -46.37 4.17 -30.60
N HIS A 716 -46.40 4.90 -29.47
CA HIS A 716 -47.15 6.16 -29.38
C HIS A 716 -46.59 7.24 -30.31
N ALA A 717 -45.25 7.34 -30.41
CA ALA A 717 -44.60 8.28 -31.32
C ALA A 717 -44.99 8.01 -32.78
N LEU A 718 -45.04 6.74 -33.21
CA LEU A 718 -45.53 6.37 -34.54
C LEU A 718 -46.99 6.79 -34.75
N ALA A 719 -47.86 6.56 -33.76
CA ALA A 719 -49.27 6.97 -33.83
C ALA A 719 -49.41 8.50 -34.00
N GLY A 720 -48.57 9.29 -33.33
CA GLY A 720 -48.48 10.74 -33.51
C GLY A 720 -48.06 11.12 -34.92
N GLN A 721 -47.00 10.49 -35.44
CA GLN A 721 -46.51 10.73 -36.80
C GLN A 721 -47.56 10.38 -37.87
N MET A 722 -48.34 9.32 -37.66
CA MET A 722 -49.44 8.97 -38.56
C MET A 722 -50.52 10.06 -38.63
N LEU A 723 -50.82 10.74 -37.52
CA LEU A 723 -51.76 11.86 -37.52
C LEU A 723 -51.20 13.07 -38.28
N ASP A 724 -49.92 13.39 -38.05
CA ASP A 724 -49.25 14.54 -38.68
C ASP A 724 -49.23 14.43 -40.22
N VAL A 725 -49.03 13.22 -40.75
CA VAL A 725 -48.94 12.99 -42.21
C VAL A 725 -50.24 12.50 -42.84
N GLN A 726 -51.32 12.40 -42.05
CA GLN A 726 -52.62 11.83 -42.41
C GLN A 726 -52.53 10.42 -43.01
N ALA A 727 -51.78 9.54 -42.34
CA ALA A 727 -51.65 8.15 -42.73
C ALA A 727 -52.81 7.27 -42.21
N SER A 728 -53.33 6.41 -43.07
CA SER A 728 -54.37 5.44 -42.72
C SER A 728 -53.79 4.23 -41.96
N ARG A 729 -52.51 3.91 -42.17
CA ARG A 729 -51.82 2.74 -41.61
C ARG A 729 -50.37 3.04 -41.21
N GLY A 730 -49.88 2.39 -40.16
CA GLY A 730 -48.49 2.48 -39.71
C GLY A 730 -47.87 1.11 -39.49
N ILE A 731 -46.61 0.93 -39.87
CA ILE A 731 -45.85 -0.31 -39.69
C ILE A 731 -44.58 0.02 -38.91
N LEU A 732 -44.42 -0.60 -37.74
CA LEU A 732 -43.22 -0.47 -36.92
C LEU A 732 -42.42 -1.78 -36.94
N VAL A 733 -41.21 -1.72 -37.48
CA VAL A 733 -40.32 -2.86 -37.61
C VAL A 733 -39.17 -2.77 -36.61
N THR A 734 -38.83 -3.86 -35.94
CA THR A 734 -37.68 -3.90 -35.03
C THR A 734 -36.86 -5.18 -35.12
N THR A 735 -35.58 -5.11 -34.75
CA THR A 735 -34.67 -6.26 -34.63
C THR A 735 -34.82 -7.02 -33.30
N SER A 736 -35.65 -6.53 -32.36
CA SER A 736 -35.94 -7.17 -31.08
C SER A 736 -37.44 -7.54 -30.96
N TRP A 737 -38.11 -7.21 -29.85
CA TRP A 737 -39.50 -7.58 -29.60
C TRP A 737 -40.27 -6.45 -28.89
N PHE A 738 -41.59 -6.51 -28.95
CA PHE A 738 -42.50 -5.56 -28.29
C PHE A 738 -43.04 -6.14 -26.98
N GLY A 739 -43.40 -5.27 -26.03
CA GLY A 739 -44.08 -5.68 -24.80
C GLY A 739 -45.59 -5.89 -24.99
N ALA A 740 -46.24 -6.59 -24.06
CA ALA A 740 -47.68 -6.84 -24.08
C ALA A 740 -48.52 -5.55 -24.18
N SER A 741 -48.10 -4.48 -23.50
CA SER A 741 -48.76 -3.16 -23.56
C SER A 741 -48.71 -2.53 -24.95
N SER A 742 -47.63 -2.77 -25.71
CA SER A 742 -47.45 -2.28 -27.08
C SER A 742 -48.39 -3.02 -28.05
N HIS A 743 -48.48 -4.36 -27.92
CA HIS A 743 -49.44 -5.15 -28.69
C HIS A 743 -50.89 -4.76 -28.39
N ALA A 744 -51.24 -4.60 -27.11
CA ALA A 744 -52.58 -4.17 -26.72
C ALA A 744 -52.92 -2.78 -27.27
N PHE A 745 -51.96 -1.85 -27.33
CA PHE A 745 -52.16 -0.54 -27.93
C PHE A 745 -52.37 -0.61 -29.44
N ALA A 746 -51.53 -1.39 -30.16
CA ALA A 746 -51.66 -1.58 -31.60
C ALA A 746 -53.01 -2.23 -31.99
N GLN A 747 -53.46 -3.23 -31.23
CA GLN A 747 -54.78 -3.85 -31.41
C GLN A 747 -55.94 -2.87 -31.17
N ARG A 748 -55.84 -2.02 -30.14
CA ARG A 748 -56.86 -0.98 -29.89
C ARG A 748 -56.90 0.10 -30.96
N SER A 749 -55.74 0.47 -31.52
CA SER A 749 -55.67 1.50 -32.56
C SER A 749 -56.19 0.99 -33.90
N GLY A 750 -56.07 -0.32 -34.15
CA GLY A 750 -56.54 -1.00 -35.37
C GLY A 750 -55.82 -0.57 -36.66
N ARG A 751 -54.81 0.30 -36.55
CA ARG A 751 -54.13 0.96 -37.67
C ARG A 751 -52.61 0.80 -37.64
N ILE A 752 -52.07 0.09 -36.63
CA ILE A 752 -50.63 -0.08 -36.45
C ILE A 752 -50.27 -1.56 -36.46
N ASP A 753 -49.36 -1.95 -37.34
CA ASP A 753 -48.76 -3.27 -37.39
C ASP A 753 -47.38 -3.27 -36.73
N LEU A 754 -47.15 -4.24 -35.85
CA LEU A 754 -45.89 -4.43 -35.16
C LEU A 754 -45.18 -5.65 -35.73
N VAL A 755 -44.00 -5.44 -36.31
CA VAL A 755 -43.15 -6.51 -36.86
C VAL A 755 -41.94 -6.65 -35.95
N ASP A 756 -41.95 -7.70 -35.12
CA ASP A 756 -40.80 -8.03 -34.28
C ASP A 756 -39.69 -8.73 -35.07
N GLY A 757 -38.53 -8.93 -34.44
CA GLY A 757 -37.35 -9.50 -35.09
C GLY A 757 -37.59 -10.91 -35.63
N ARG A 758 -38.39 -11.72 -34.93
CA ARG A 758 -38.76 -13.08 -35.36
C ARG A 758 -39.62 -13.04 -36.62
N THR A 759 -40.61 -12.16 -36.64
CA THR A 759 -41.50 -11.93 -37.78
C THR A 759 -40.72 -11.35 -38.96
N LEU A 760 -39.85 -10.38 -38.73
CA LEU A 760 -38.98 -9.79 -39.75
C LEU A 760 -38.08 -10.86 -40.40
N LYS A 761 -37.44 -11.71 -39.60
CA LYS A 761 -36.63 -12.83 -40.08
C LYS A 761 -37.44 -13.80 -40.95
N ALA A 762 -38.66 -14.13 -40.54
CA ALA A 762 -39.55 -14.99 -41.32
C ALA A 762 -39.91 -14.35 -42.68
N LEU A 763 -40.29 -13.06 -42.67
CA LEU A 763 -40.65 -12.31 -43.88
C LEU A 763 -39.46 -12.15 -44.85
N LEU A 764 -38.25 -11.92 -44.35
CA LEU A 764 -37.04 -11.83 -45.18
C LEU A 764 -36.71 -13.15 -45.88
N ARG A 765 -36.90 -14.27 -45.17
CA ARG A 765 -36.70 -15.60 -45.74
C ARG A 765 -37.76 -15.92 -46.80
N GLU A 766 -39.03 -15.62 -46.51
CA GLU A 766 -40.15 -15.94 -47.39
C GLU A 766 -40.16 -15.11 -48.67
N HIS A 767 -39.92 -13.79 -48.58
CA HIS A 767 -40.13 -12.88 -49.70
C HIS A 767 -38.84 -12.44 -50.40
N LEU A 768 -37.71 -12.38 -49.68
CA LEU A 768 -36.42 -11.98 -50.29
C LEU A 768 -35.42 -13.14 -50.41
N GLY A 769 -35.76 -14.33 -49.92
CA GLY A 769 -34.85 -15.49 -49.89
C GLY A 769 -33.62 -15.27 -49.00
N ILE A 770 -33.66 -14.29 -48.09
CA ILE A 770 -32.53 -13.94 -47.23
C ILE A 770 -32.65 -14.72 -45.92
N GLU A 771 -31.73 -15.68 -45.71
CA GLU A 771 -31.59 -16.32 -44.41
C GLU A 771 -30.84 -15.40 -43.44
N ALA A 772 -31.56 -14.85 -42.46
CA ALA A 772 -31.04 -13.93 -41.46
C ALA A 772 -31.05 -14.54 -40.06
N ARG A 773 -30.16 -14.06 -39.17
CA ARG A 773 -30.10 -14.42 -37.75
C ARG A 773 -30.28 -13.20 -36.86
N LEU A 774 -30.61 -13.44 -35.58
CA LEU A 774 -30.82 -12.38 -34.58
C LEU A 774 -29.79 -12.51 -33.44
N GLY A 775 -28.77 -11.64 -33.42
CA GLY A 775 -27.76 -11.59 -32.35
C GLY A 775 -28.24 -11.02 -31.01
N LEU A 776 -29.37 -11.47 -30.47
CA LEU A 776 -29.94 -10.95 -29.22
C LEU A 776 -29.31 -11.64 -27.99
N GLY A 777 -28.75 -10.85 -27.06
CA GLY A 777 -28.15 -11.36 -25.82
C GLY A 777 -29.16 -11.75 -24.73
N ARG A 778 -30.44 -11.42 -24.91
CA ARG A 778 -31.55 -11.78 -24.01
C ARG A 778 -32.80 -11.99 -24.86
N LEU A 779 -33.52 -13.07 -24.60
CA LEU A 779 -34.78 -13.41 -25.28
C LEU A 779 -35.99 -13.07 -24.41
N PRO A 780 -37.14 -12.71 -25.00
CA PRO A 780 -38.41 -12.69 -24.28
C PRO A 780 -38.81 -14.11 -23.86
N PRO A 781 -39.63 -14.28 -22.81
CA PRO A 781 -39.96 -15.60 -22.24
C PRO A 781 -40.58 -16.59 -23.22
N GLU A 782 -41.18 -16.09 -24.30
CA GLU A 782 -41.91 -16.88 -25.30
C GLU A 782 -41.06 -17.28 -26.51
N TRP A 783 -39.78 -16.85 -26.58
CA TRP A 783 -38.87 -17.16 -27.68
C TRP A 783 -37.87 -18.22 -27.27
N ASN A 784 -37.69 -19.21 -28.15
CA ASN A 784 -36.68 -20.24 -27.99
C ASN A 784 -35.37 -19.83 -28.68
N PRO A 785 -34.22 -20.38 -28.27
CA PRO A 785 -32.95 -20.17 -28.97
C PRO A 785 -32.99 -20.52 -30.47
N GLY A 786 -33.86 -21.45 -30.89
CA GLY A 786 -34.08 -21.79 -32.30
C GLY A 786 -34.75 -20.68 -33.12
N ASP A 787 -35.49 -19.76 -32.47
CA ASP A 787 -36.17 -18.66 -33.15
C ASP A 787 -35.17 -17.57 -33.59
N ILE A 788 -34.08 -17.39 -32.85
CA ILE A 788 -33.00 -16.46 -33.20
C ILE A 788 -31.93 -17.07 -34.09
N ALA A 789 -31.78 -18.40 -34.06
CA ALA A 789 -30.76 -19.17 -34.78
C ALA A 789 -30.86 -18.99 -36.28
#